data_AF-A0A414H1B9-F1
#
_entry.id   AF-A0A414H1B9-F1
#
_cell.length_a   1.000
_cell.length_b   1.000
_cell.length_c   1.000
_cell.angle_alpha   90.00
_cell.angle_beta   90.00
_cell.angle_gamma   90.00
#
_symmetry.space_group_name_H-M   'P 1'
#
loop_
_entity.id
_entity.type
_entity.pdbx_description
1 polymer ?
#
loop_
_entity_poly.entity_id
_entity_poly.type
_entity_poly.pdbx_seq_one_letter_code
_entity_poly.pdbx_strand_id
1 'polypeptide(L)'
;MKKLLSLPPNLVECFHDIEKADQTEWFCTSDPIGSKLGSGGGTAWLLEACCQKVAPDSDFLTWLGKEKRILLHAGGQSRRLPGYAPSGKILTPIPVFRWARGQRLSQNLLSLQLPLYEQIMEKAPSSLHTLIASGDVYIRAGQPLQTIPDADVVCYGLWVDPNLAKNHGVFVSSRATPDKLDFMLQKPSVEELGKLMQTHLFLMDIGIWLLSDRAVSLLVKRSYKEGKLSYYDMYSDFGLTLGEHPRMMDDELNKLSVAILPLPGGEFYHYGTSRELISSTLAVQNLVNDQREIMHKKVKPHPAMFVQNAEVGYQLTSQNSEIWIENSYVGAGWNIHHQTIITGVPANNWNLEVPSGVCIDVVPFGESGYVARPYGFNDTFKGALAKEETYYQGMSVGEWCAVRGISVEEIENGHDLQAARLFPVCSSVEELGAVMRWMVSEPALQQGKEIWQRCRKLSADDISAYSNLYRLAEQREAFRIKNWPALAHNYERSVFYQLNLENAAGEFARYDLSLPEPLSESAPLMTRISDNMFRARVQQLKGLAYREYENEAFRLMRDGLTASALAKRQQPHLSVYSDQIVWGRSPVRIDLAGGWTDTPPYCLNEGGSVVNIAIELNGQPPLQVYVKPCREYKIILRSIDLGAMEVVTTYGEVRDFMQVGSPFSIPKAALVLAGFQPGFSTESYVSLEEQLKAFGSGMEITLLSAIPAGSGLGTSSILTSTVLGAISDFCGLNWDKNEICNRTLILEQLLTTGGGWQDQYGGVLRGVKLLQTHAGMDQSPLVRWLPDYLFTGGEYQKCHLLYYTGITRTAKGILAEIVRSMFLNSTEHLSILGGMKGHALDLYEAIQRGNFDEMGRLVGKSWKLNQALDPGTNPEAVETIIRRIDDYCLGYKLPGAGGGGYLYMVAKDPEAAIRIRSILTQNPPNSCARFVDMALSDKGLQISRS
;
A
#
# COMPACT_ATOMS: atom_id res chain seq x y z
N MET A 1 -5.06 18.27 0.05
CA MET A 1 -4.44 18.28 1.40
C MET A 1 -3.00 18.71 1.23
N LYS A 2 -2.58 19.77 1.91
CA LYS A 2 -1.23 20.34 1.76
C LYS A 2 -0.23 19.69 2.72
N LYS A 3 1.00 19.47 2.25
CA LYS A 3 2.10 18.90 3.03
C LYS A 3 3.15 19.98 3.31
N LEU A 4 3.53 20.14 4.56
CA LEU A 4 4.41 21.19 5.03
C LEU A 4 5.64 20.57 5.69
N LEU A 5 6.84 20.99 5.30
CA LEU A 5 8.10 20.44 5.78
C LEU A 5 8.97 21.54 6.42
N SER A 6 9.49 21.29 7.63
CA SER A 6 10.66 22.01 8.09
C SER A 6 11.92 21.26 7.64
N LEU A 7 12.79 21.91 6.87
CA LEU A 7 13.99 21.31 6.27
C LEU A 7 15.25 22.14 6.63
N PRO A 8 16.45 21.58 6.49
CA PRO A 8 17.68 22.37 6.53
C PRO A 8 17.66 23.49 5.47
N PRO A 9 18.22 24.69 5.72
CA PRO A 9 18.13 25.84 4.81
C PRO A 9 18.53 25.53 3.38
N ASN A 10 19.64 24.82 3.18
CA ASN A 10 20.14 24.43 1.86
C ASN A 10 19.16 23.51 1.09
N LEU A 11 18.48 22.62 1.81
CA LEU A 11 17.54 21.69 1.20
C LEU A 11 16.24 22.38 0.76
N VAL A 12 15.81 23.44 1.44
CA VAL A 12 14.60 24.20 1.09
C VAL A 12 14.64 24.68 -0.37
N GLU A 13 15.80 25.16 -0.81
CA GLU A 13 15.96 25.74 -2.16
C GLU A 13 15.90 24.68 -3.27
N CYS A 14 16.31 23.45 -3.00
CA CYS A 14 16.45 22.39 -4.00
C CYS A 14 15.47 21.21 -3.84
N PHE A 15 14.69 21.15 -2.74
CA PHE A 15 13.78 20.04 -2.44
C PHE A 15 12.82 19.74 -3.58
N HIS A 16 12.18 20.77 -4.14
CA HIS A 16 11.20 20.61 -5.21
C HIS A 16 11.80 20.00 -6.47
N ASP A 17 13.05 20.36 -6.80
CA ASP A 17 13.74 19.86 -7.98
C ASP A 17 14.23 18.43 -7.77
N ILE A 18 14.86 18.15 -6.62
CA ILE A 18 15.43 16.85 -6.28
C ILE A 18 14.35 15.78 -6.14
N GLU A 19 13.28 16.08 -5.39
CA GLU A 19 12.19 15.14 -5.15
C GLU A 19 11.08 15.22 -6.21
N LYS A 20 11.21 16.12 -7.20
CA LYS A 20 10.20 16.36 -8.25
C LYS A 20 8.82 16.63 -7.64
N ALA A 21 8.78 17.37 -6.54
CA ALA A 21 7.60 17.60 -5.70
C ALA A 21 6.81 18.83 -6.16
N ASP A 22 5.50 18.66 -6.37
CA ASP A 22 4.60 19.74 -6.79
C ASP A 22 4.53 20.87 -5.74
N GLN A 23 4.81 22.11 -6.15
CA GLN A 23 4.77 23.30 -5.29
C GLN A 23 3.36 23.66 -4.80
N THR A 24 2.31 23.16 -5.46
CA THR A 24 0.92 23.35 -5.02
C THR A 24 0.60 22.47 -3.82
N GLU A 25 1.13 21.24 -3.79
CA GLU A 25 0.93 20.27 -2.72
C GLU A 25 1.92 20.42 -1.57
N TRP A 26 3.17 20.81 -1.86
CA TRP A 26 4.26 20.87 -0.91
C TRP A 26 4.69 22.30 -0.62
N PHE A 27 4.90 22.59 0.66
CA PHE A 27 5.55 23.80 1.12
C PHE A 27 6.68 23.45 2.08
N CYS A 28 7.88 23.98 1.84
CA CYS A 28 9.02 23.78 2.73
C CYS A 28 9.61 25.13 3.15
N THR A 29 10.11 25.19 4.38
CA THR A 29 10.92 26.31 4.89
C THR A 29 11.90 25.80 5.93
N SER A 30 12.79 26.67 6.39
CA SER A 30 13.71 26.43 7.49
C SER A 30 13.46 27.44 8.61
N ASP A 31 13.90 27.11 9.83
CA ASP A 31 13.90 28.09 10.92
C ASP A 31 14.75 29.32 10.50
N PRO A 32 14.36 30.55 10.91
CA PRO A 32 15.13 31.75 10.60
C PRO A 32 16.59 31.62 11.03
N ILE A 33 17.51 32.07 10.17
CA ILE A 33 18.96 31.98 10.42
C ILE A 33 19.31 32.57 11.79
N GLY A 34 20.03 31.81 12.61
CA GLY A 34 20.46 32.22 13.95
C GLY A 34 19.40 32.11 15.04
N SER A 35 18.17 31.68 14.72
CA SER A 35 17.08 31.48 15.69
C SER A 35 16.75 30.00 15.82
N LYS A 36 16.77 29.46 17.04
CA LYS A 36 16.21 28.13 17.33
C LYS A 36 14.80 28.32 17.86
N LEU A 37 13.80 27.88 17.12
CA LEU A 37 12.40 28.14 17.46
C LEU A 37 11.75 27.02 18.29
N GLY A 38 12.40 25.85 18.38
CA GLY A 38 11.78 24.67 19.00
C GLY A 38 10.68 24.09 18.11
N SER A 39 10.14 22.93 18.49
CA SER A 39 9.12 22.24 17.67
C SER A 39 7.79 23.02 17.59
N GLY A 40 7.38 23.68 18.67
CA GLY A 40 6.16 24.51 18.71
C GLY A 40 6.34 25.82 17.95
N GLY A 41 7.44 26.55 18.20
CA GLY A 41 7.76 27.77 17.46
C GLY A 41 8.00 27.53 15.97
N GLY A 42 8.66 26.41 15.63
CA GLY A 42 8.84 25.98 14.24
C GLY A 42 7.52 25.61 13.55
N THR A 43 6.56 25.04 14.28
CA THR A 43 5.20 24.81 13.76
C THR A 43 4.51 26.13 13.42
N ALA A 44 4.55 27.11 14.32
CA ALA A 44 3.96 28.42 14.11
C ALA A 44 4.57 29.11 12.88
N TRP A 45 5.91 29.14 12.80
CA TRP A 45 6.64 29.67 11.65
C TRP A 45 6.23 29.02 10.32
N LEU A 46 6.22 27.69 10.28
CA LEU A 46 5.90 26.93 9.08
C LEU A 46 4.48 27.21 8.56
N LEU A 47 3.51 27.32 9.46
CA LEU A 47 2.12 27.65 9.13
C LEU A 47 1.97 29.10 8.65
N GLU A 48 2.53 30.06 9.38
CA GLU A 48 2.44 31.49 9.03
C GLU A 48 3.16 31.80 7.72
N ALA A 49 4.35 31.25 7.50
CA ALA A 49 5.09 31.42 6.25
C ALA A 49 4.34 30.83 5.05
N CYS A 50 3.67 29.68 5.24
CA CYS A 50 2.82 29.08 4.21
C CYS A 50 1.60 29.96 3.91
N CYS A 51 0.92 30.45 4.95
CA CYS A 51 -0.23 31.35 4.82
C CYS A 51 0.15 32.62 4.06
N GLN A 52 1.26 33.27 4.44
CA GLN A 52 1.74 34.49 3.79
C GLN A 52 2.07 34.27 2.31
N LYS A 53 2.65 33.11 1.95
CA LYS A 53 3.00 32.81 0.55
C LYS A 53 1.79 32.48 -0.30
N VAL A 54 0.82 31.77 0.24
CA VAL A 54 -0.28 31.14 -0.53
C VAL A 54 -1.56 31.97 -0.49
N ALA A 55 -1.79 32.70 0.60
CA ALA A 55 -3.00 33.49 0.83
C ALA A 55 -2.68 34.74 1.67
N PRO A 56 -1.87 35.69 1.15
CA PRO A 56 -1.40 36.85 1.91
C PRO A 56 -2.54 37.75 2.43
N ASP A 57 -3.67 37.79 1.72
CA ASP A 57 -4.82 38.62 2.05
C ASP A 57 -5.85 37.90 2.96
N SER A 58 -5.61 36.63 3.32
CA SER A 58 -6.53 35.86 4.16
C SER A 58 -6.14 35.96 5.63
N ASP A 59 -7.14 36.10 6.50
CA ASP A 59 -6.95 35.86 7.94
C ASP A 59 -6.44 34.43 8.20
N PHE A 60 -5.52 34.27 9.16
CA PHE A 60 -4.81 33.03 9.43
C PHE A 60 -5.75 31.88 9.83
N LEU A 61 -6.71 32.15 10.73
CA LEU A 61 -7.67 31.14 11.17
C LEU A 61 -8.63 30.76 10.05
N THR A 62 -9.09 31.74 9.29
CA THR A 62 -9.93 31.51 8.12
C THR A 62 -9.20 30.69 7.06
N TRP A 63 -7.90 30.90 6.89
CA TRP A 63 -7.07 30.07 6.00
C TRP A 63 -6.90 28.65 6.55
N LEU A 64 -6.65 28.51 7.86
CA LEU A 64 -6.43 27.22 8.51
C LEU A 64 -7.64 26.30 8.34
N GLY A 65 -8.86 26.80 8.56
CA GLY A 65 -10.10 26.01 8.45
C GLY A 65 -10.53 25.63 7.02
N LYS A 66 -9.82 26.06 5.96
CA LYS A 66 -10.19 25.74 4.56
C LYS A 66 -9.80 24.33 4.13
N GLU A 67 -8.71 23.78 4.67
CA GLU A 67 -8.21 22.48 4.26
C GLU A 67 -7.40 21.79 5.36
N LYS A 68 -7.31 20.46 5.26
CA LYS A 68 -6.44 19.63 6.09
C LYS A 68 -4.98 19.73 5.65
N ARG A 69 -4.06 19.63 6.61
CA ARG A 69 -2.60 19.77 6.42
C ARG A 69 -1.81 18.76 7.26
N ILE A 70 -0.67 18.34 6.71
CA ILE A 70 0.32 17.50 7.39
C ILE A 70 1.62 18.30 7.51
N LEU A 71 2.13 18.46 8.73
CA LEU A 71 3.40 19.10 9.05
C LEU A 71 4.41 18.07 9.51
N LEU A 72 5.59 18.03 8.89
CA LEU A 72 6.70 17.18 9.30
C LEU A 72 7.92 18.01 9.68
N HIS A 73 8.41 17.79 10.89
CA HIS A 73 9.62 18.45 11.37
C HIS A 73 10.88 17.65 11.03
N ALA A 74 11.71 18.17 10.12
CA ALA A 74 12.96 17.54 9.70
C ALA A 74 14.17 18.48 9.64
N GLY A 75 14.02 19.75 10.02
CA GLY A 75 15.05 20.79 9.91
C GLY A 75 16.12 20.81 11.02
N GLY A 76 16.20 19.79 11.87
CA GLY A 76 17.19 19.75 12.95
C GLY A 76 18.62 19.60 12.46
N GLN A 77 19.61 20.08 13.23
CA GLN A 77 21.05 20.02 12.90
C GLN A 77 21.61 18.60 12.66
N SER A 78 20.86 17.55 13.02
CA SER A 78 21.19 16.14 12.73
C SER A 78 22.59 15.70 13.18
N ARG A 79 23.10 16.27 14.29
CA ARG A 79 24.45 16.08 14.85
C ARG A 79 24.87 14.61 15.03
N ARG A 80 23.92 13.73 15.32
CA ARG A 80 24.18 12.30 15.62
C ARG A 80 24.03 11.38 14.40
N LEU A 81 23.67 11.94 13.25
CA LEU A 81 23.72 11.25 11.95
C LEU A 81 24.33 12.21 10.91
N PRO A 82 25.63 12.54 11.02
CA PRO A 82 26.27 13.57 10.22
C PRO A 82 26.12 13.33 8.71
N GLY A 83 26.33 12.10 8.23
CA GLY A 83 26.30 11.76 6.80
C GLY A 83 25.00 12.10 6.07
N TYR A 84 23.88 12.23 6.80
CA TYR A 84 22.58 12.62 6.24
C TYR A 84 22.11 14.01 6.69
N ALA A 85 22.91 14.74 7.47
CA ALA A 85 22.58 16.10 7.87
C ALA A 85 22.39 17.06 6.68
N PRO A 86 23.23 17.03 5.61
CA PRO A 86 23.09 17.96 4.50
C PRO A 86 21.84 17.71 3.64
N SER A 87 21.53 16.44 3.35
CA SER A 87 20.32 16.08 2.60
C SER A 87 19.05 16.00 3.45
N GLY A 88 19.16 16.18 4.77
CA GLY A 88 18.07 15.99 5.73
C GLY A 88 17.74 14.52 5.99
N LYS A 89 17.50 14.17 7.26
CA LYS A 89 17.12 12.80 7.68
C LYS A 89 15.87 12.27 6.98
N ILE A 90 14.93 13.15 6.67
CA ILE A 90 13.66 12.79 6.05
C ILE A 90 13.85 12.25 4.62
N LEU A 91 14.97 12.59 3.97
CA LEU A 91 15.35 12.09 2.65
C LEU A 91 16.40 10.97 2.72
N THR A 92 16.68 10.43 3.91
CA THR A 92 17.54 9.24 4.04
C THR A 92 16.93 8.10 3.23
N PRO A 93 17.66 7.53 2.25
CA PRO A 93 17.17 6.40 1.47
C PRO A 93 16.96 5.18 2.35
N ILE A 94 15.85 4.47 2.15
CA ILE A 94 15.53 3.26 2.92
C ILE A 94 15.44 2.07 1.97
N PRO A 95 16.16 0.96 2.23
CA PRO A 95 16.08 -0.24 1.40
C PRO A 95 14.65 -0.78 1.32
N VAL A 96 14.32 -1.35 0.17
CA VAL A 96 13.04 -2.04 -0.03
C VAL A 96 12.92 -3.22 0.92
N PHE A 97 11.76 -3.35 1.57
CA PHE A 97 11.47 -4.41 2.53
C PHE A 97 11.21 -5.72 1.82
N ARG A 98 11.91 -6.78 2.22
CA ARG A 98 11.88 -8.10 1.56
C ARG A 98 10.54 -8.84 1.66
N TRP A 99 9.66 -8.39 2.56
CA TRP A 99 8.33 -8.94 2.77
C TRP A 99 7.23 -8.03 2.18
N ALA A 100 7.57 -6.84 1.68
CA ALA A 100 6.62 -5.90 1.09
C ALA A 100 6.62 -5.99 -0.44
N ARG A 101 5.49 -5.67 -1.06
CA ARG A 101 5.35 -5.55 -2.51
C ARG A 101 4.97 -4.13 -2.90
N GLY A 102 5.38 -3.72 -4.09
CA GLY A 102 5.04 -2.41 -4.64
C GLY A 102 5.81 -1.25 -4.02
N GLN A 103 6.97 -1.52 -3.42
CA GLN A 103 7.88 -0.46 -2.95
C GLN A 103 8.79 0.04 -4.08
N ARG A 104 9.21 1.30 -4.01
CA ARG A 104 10.07 1.93 -5.01
C ARG A 104 11.54 1.79 -4.59
N LEU A 105 12.44 1.55 -5.54
CA LEU A 105 13.88 1.51 -5.27
C LEU A 105 14.42 2.88 -4.79
N SER A 106 13.72 3.96 -5.16
CA SER A 106 14.03 5.34 -4.79
C SER A 106 13.40 5.82 -3.49
N GLN A 107 12.71 4.95 -2.75
CA GLN A 107 12.05 5.36 -1.52
C GLN A 107 13.03 5.89 -0.45
N ASN A 108 12.54 6.86 0.29
CA ASN A 108 13.19 7.50 1.43
C ASN A 108 12.23 7.50 2.63
N LEU A 109 12.72 7.97 3.79
CA LEU A 109 11.93 8.02 5.01
C LEU A 109 10.60 8.79 4.83
N LEU A 110 10.61 9.96 4.17
CA LEU A 110 9.41 10.74 3.85
C LEU A 110 8.35 9.91 3.14
N SER A 111 8.75 9.25 2.05
CA SER A 111 7.83 8.47 1.21
C SER A 111 7.22 7.25 1.93
N LEU A 112 7.90 6.74 2.96
CA LEU A 112 7.41 5.63 3.79
C LEU A 112 6.46 6.09 4.91
N GLN A 113 6.68 7.30 5.45
CA GLN A 113 5.86 7.86 6.52
C GLN A 113 4.51 8.40 6.02
N LEU A 114 4.54 9.11 4.88
CA LEU A 114 3.41 9.90 4.40
C LEU A 114 2.08 9.11 4.27
N PRO A 115 2.05 7.86 3.76
CA PRO A 115 0.79 7.12 3.61
C PRO A 115 0.03 6.93 4.92
N LEU A 116 0.73 6.69 6.04
CA LEU A 116 0.08 6.56 7.34
C LEU A 116 -0.55 7.89 7.80
N TYR A 117 0.16 9.00 7.59
CA TYR A 117 -0.32 10.32 8.00
C TYR A 117 -1.51 10.79 7.16
N GLU A 118 -1.52 10.49 5.87
CA GLU A 118 -2.67 10.73 5.00
C GLU A 118 -3.89 9.94 5.47
N GLN A 119 -3.72 8.65 5.78
CA GLN A 119 -4.79 7.80 6.33
C GLN A 119 -5.34 8.33 7.66
N ILE A 120 -4.47 8.81 8.56
CA ILE A 120 -4.90 9.43 9.82
C ILE A 120 -5.72 10.70 9.53
N MET A 121 -5.24 11.57 8.63
CA MET A 121 -5.94 12.81 8.30
C MET A 121 -7.25 12.60 7.55
N GLU A 122 -7.36 11.58 6.72
CA GLU A 122 -8.62 11.18 6.09
C GLU A 122 -9.67 10.76 7.13
N LYS A 123 -9.25 10.07 8.20
CA LYS A 123 -10.12 9.68 9.31
C LYS A 123 -10.40 10.79 10.32
N ALA A 124 -9.62 11.87 10.32
CA ALA A 124 -9.78 12.95 11.29
C ALA A 124 -11.14 13.65 11.12
N PRO A 125 -11.83 14.08 12.20
CA PRO A 125 -13.03 14.90 12.12
C PRO A 125 -12.77 16.23 11.42
N SER A 126 -13.84 16.91 10.98
CA SER A 126 -13.75 18.21 10.30
C SER A 126 -13.26 19.34 11.21
N SER A 127 -13.21 19.14 12.52
CA SER A 127 -12.65 20.07 13.49
C SER A 127 -11.11 20.06 13.54
N LEU A 128 -10.48 18.98 13.04
CA LEU A 128 -9.03 18.76 13.10
C LEU A 128 -8.40 18.96 11.72
N HIS A 129 -7.78 20.13 11.51
CA HIS A 129 -7.17 20.49 10.24
C HIS A 129 -5.65 20.29 10.19
N THR A 130 -4.98 20.09 11.32
CA THR A 130 -3.51 20.09 11.38
C THR A 130 -2.98 18.82 12.02
N LEU A 131 -2.18 18.03 11.28
CA LEU A 131 -1.34 16.96 11.84
C LEU A 131 0.10 17.45 11.96
N ILE A 132 0.73 17.25 13.11
CA ILE A 132 2.15 17.50 13.35
C ILE A 132 2.83 16.16 13.61
N ALA A 133 3.91 15.87 12.89
CA ALA A 133 4.73 14.70 13.15
C ALA A 133 6.25 14.91 13.02
N SER A 134 7.03 14.00 13.62
CA SER A 134 8.49 13.99 13.48
C SER A 134 8.93 13.42 12.13
N GLY A 135 9.94 14.01 11.52
CA GLY A 135 10.54 13.56 10.27
C GLY A 135 11.67 12.52 10.42
N ASP A 136 12.02 12.10 11.64
CA ASP A 136 13.10 11.14 11.89
C ASP A 136 12.66 9.81 12.51
N VAL A 137 11.37 9.47 12.38
CA VAL A 137 10.79 8.23 12.89
C VAL A 137 9.96 7.53 11.81
N TYR A 138 10.11 6.23 11.64
CA TYR A 138 9.18 5.46 10.83
C TYR A 138 8.17 4.75 11.74
N ILE A 139 6.89 4.98 11.49
CA ILE A 139 5.79 4.45 12.29
C ILE A 139 4.95 3.54 11.39
N ARG A 140 4.56 2.38 11.92
CA ARG A 140 3.65 1.45 11.24
C ARG A 140 2.46 1.12 12.12
N ALA A 141 1.29 1.01 11.51
CA ALA A 141 0.12 0.42 12.14
C ALA A 141 0.00 -1.04 11.69
N GLY A 142 0.12 -1.99 12.63
CA GLY A 142 -0.07 -3.42 12.35
C GLY A 142 -1.54 -3.82 12.20
N GLN A 143 -2.47 -2.93 12.58
CA GLN A 143 -3.91 -3.13 12.51
C GLN A 143 -4.61 -1.88 11.95
N PRO A 144 -5.87 -2.00 11.48
CA PRO A 144 -6.64 -0.85 11.00
C PRO A 144 -6.74 0.27 12.04
N LEU A 145 -6.63 1.52 11.57
CA LEU A 145 -6.76 2.70 12.43
C LEU A 145 -8.16 2.80 13.04
N GLN A 146 -8.22 3.12 14.32
CA GLN A 146 -9.47 3.40 15.04
C GLN A 146 -10.12 4.73 14.63
N THR A 147 -11.37 4.95 15.06
CA THR A 147 -12.05 6.23 14.88
C THR A 147 -11.37 7.30 15.73
N ILE A 148 -11.21 8.50 15.16
CA ILE A 148 -10.59 9.64 15.83
C ILE A 148 -11.70 10.44 16.55
N PRO A 149 -11.61 10.65 17.87
CA PRO A 149 -12.61 11.40 18.62
C PRO A 149 -12.52 12.88 18.29
N ASP A 150 -13.64 13.58 18.49
CA ASP A 150 -13.69 15.05 18.38
C ASP A 150 -13.14 15.67 19.68
N ALA A 151 -11.96 16.27 19.57
CA ALA A 151 -11.25 16.96 20.66
C ALA A 151 -10.37 18.06 20.07
N ASP A 152 -9.93 19.02 20.89
CA ASP A 152 -9.06 20.09 20.41
C ASP A 152 -7.64 19.58 20.07
N VAL A 153 -7.17 18.57 20.80
CA VAL A 153 -5.88 17.90 20.60
C VAL A 153 -6.09 16.40 20.69
N VAL A 154 -5.60 15.66 19.68
CA VAL A 154 -5.55 14.20 19.71
C VAL A 154 -4.11 13.74 19.55
N CYS A 155 -3.58 13.05 20.56
CA CYS A 155 -2.22 12.53 20.55
C CYS A 155 -2.23 11.02 20.32
N TYR A 156 -1.37 10.54 19.41
CA TYR A 156 -1.14 9.10 19.28
C TYR A 156 0.01 8.65 20.16
N GLY A 157 -0.12 7.45 20.73
CA GLY A 157 0.96 6.82 21.49
C GLY A 157 1.01 5.31 21.34
N LEU A 158 2.04 4.71 21.92
CA LEU A 158 2.24 3.26 21.95
C LEU A 158 2.30 2.72 23.37
N TRP A 159 1.72 1.54 23.54
CA TRP A 159 1.92 0.73 24.72
C TRP A 159 3.34 0.14 24.68
N VAL A 160 4.20 0.60 25.57
CA VAL A 160 5.59 0.12 25.67
C VAL A 160 5.97 -0.15 27.12
N ASP A 161 7.04 -0.93 27.31
CA ASP A 161 7.66 -1.12 28.61
C ASP A 161 8.20 0.21 29.17
N PRO A 162 8.08 0.47 30.48
CA PRO A 162 8.61 1.69 31.11
C PRO A 162 10.09 1.98 30.81
N ASN A 163 10.92 0.96 30.55
CA ASN A 163 12.33 1.16 30.18
C ASN A 163 12.52 1.82 28.82
N LEU A 164 11.59 1.59 27.88
CA LEU A 164 11.57 2.26 26.58
C LEU A 164 11.03 3.69 26.74
N ALA A 165 9.99 3.86 27.55
CA ALA A 165 9.32 5.15 27.77
C ALA A 165 10.22 6.23 28.39
N LYS A 166 11.24 5.87 29.19
CA LYS A 166 12.11 6.83 29.91
C LYS A 166 12.83 7.86 29.03
N ASN A 167 13.02 7.55 27.75
CA ASN A 167 13.72 8.43 26.80
C ASN A 167 12.78 9.33 25.99
N HIS A 168 11.46 9.19 26.18
CA HIS A 168 10.42 9.81 25.37
C HIS A 168 9.42 10.61 26.22
N GLY A 169 8.53 11.35 25.55
CA GLY A 169 7.32 11.86 26.19
C GLY A 169 6.38 10.70 26.55
N VAL A 170 5.68 10.82 27.67
CA VAL A 170 4.72 9.82 28.14
C VAL A 170 3.40 10.50 28.46
N PHE A 171 2.36 10.09 27.77
CA PHE A 171 0.98 10.44 28.09
C PHE A 171 0.50 9.56 29.23
N VAL A 172 -0.06 10.19 30.26
CA VAL A 172 -0.59 9.51 31.43
C VAL A 172 -2.10 9.69 31.46
N SER A 173 -2.84 8.59 31.56
CA SER A 173 -4.30 8.60 31.74
C SER A 173 -4.73 7.81 32.95
N SER A 174 -5.83 8.22 33.57
CA SER A 174 -6.46 7.46 34.65
C SER A 174 -7.03 6.15 34.10
N ARG A 175 -6.93 5.07 34.88
CA ARG A 175 -7.58 3.78 34.55
C ARG A 175 -9.10 3.88 34.40
N ALA A 176 -9.73 4.90 34.98
CA ALA A 176 -11.16 5.13 34.85
C ALA A 176 -11.55 5.78 33.50
N THR A 177 -10.62 6.52 32.89
CA THR A 177 -10.83 7.28 31.64
C THR A 177 -9.59 7.15 30.75
N PRO A 178 -9.35 5.96 30.18
CA PRO A 178 -8.09 5.65 29.50
C PRO A 178 -7.85 6.49 28.23
N ASP A 179 -8.91 6.99 27.60
CA ASP A 179 -8.87 7.72 26.33
C ASP A 179 -8.67 9.25 26.50
N LYS A 180 -8.65 9.74 27.74
CA LYS A 180 -8.43 11.15 28.07
C LYS A 180 -7.07 11.36 28.70
N LEU A 181 -6.39 12.44 28.31
CA LEU A 181 -5.13 12.80 28.95
C LEU A 181 -5.39 13.35 30.35
N ASP A 182 -4.77 12.72 31.35
CA ASP A 182 -4.71 13.30 32.70
C ASP A 182 -3.57 14.33 32.77
N PHE A 183 -2.35 13.89 32.44
CA PHE A 183 -1.19 14.78 32.27
C PHE A 183 -0.09 14.12 31.42
N MET A 184 0.87 14.92 30.96
CA MET A 184 2.05 14.45 30.25
C MET A 184 3.31 14.51 31.14
N LEU A 185 4.24 13.59 30.92
CA LEU A 185 5.59 13.59 31.50
C LEU A 185 6.64 13.62 30.38
N GLN A 186 7.74 14.34 30.57
CA GLN A 186 8.84 14.39 29.61
C GLN A 186 10.06 13.63 30.17
N LYS A 187 10.44 12.54 29.52
CA LYS A 187 11.57 11.68 29.89
C LYS A 187 11.55 11.26 31.38
N PRO A 188 10.43 10.68 31.86
CA PRO A 188 10.28 10.32 33.25
C PRO A 188 11.25 9.19 33.65
N SER A 189 11.57 9.12 34.94
CA SER A 189 12.33 7.99 35.47
C SER A 189 11.45 6.73 35.57
N VAL A 190 12.06 5.55 35.53
CA VAL A 190 11.35 4.27 35.71
C VAL A 190 10.69 4.20 37.10
N GLU A 191 11.30 4.79 38.12
CA GLU A 191 10.74 4.86 39.47
C GLU A 191 9.48 5.72 39.54
N GLU A 192 9.49 6.87 38.85
CA GLU A 192 8.33 7.76 38.76
C GLU A 192 7.14 7.09 38.06
N LEU A 193 7.40 6.41 36.93
CA LEU A 193 6.38 5.60 36.26
C LEU A 193 5.87 4.50 37.18
N GLY A 194 6.76 3.80 37.89
CA GLY A 194 6.40 2.73 38.83
C GLY A 194 5.43 3.19 39.93
N LYS A 195 5.57 4.40 40.46
CA LYS A 195 4.66 4.98 41.46
C LYS A 195 3.25 5.20 40.93
N LEU A 196 3.11 5.52 39.63
CA LEU A 196 1.83 5.84 38.98
C LEU A 196 1.12 4.60 38.40
N MET A 197 1.81 3.46 38.21
CA MET A 197 1.28 2.25 37.55
C MET A 197 -0.01 1.69 38.15
N GLN A 198 -0.22 1.85 39.46
CA GLN A 198 -1.41 1.30 40.14
C GLN A 198 -2.69 2.01 39.73
N THR A 199 -2.61 3.32 39.46
CA THR A 199 -3.78 4.20 39.23
C THR A 199 -3.89 4.65 37.78
N HIS A 200 -2.76 4.67 37.04
CA HIS A 200 -2.69 5.22 35.70
C HIS A 200 -2.21 4.19 34.66
N LEU A 201 -2.45 4.55 33.41
CA LEU A 201 -1.93 3.91 32.21
C LEU A 201 -0.96 4.87 31.49
N PHE A 202 0.00 4.30 30.77
CA PHE A 202 1.03 5.07 30.07
C PHE A 202 1.06 4.74 28.59
N LEU A 203 1.05 5.79 27.77
CA LEU A 203 1.31 5.70 26.35
C LEU A 203 2.58 6.51 26.04
N MET A 204 3.56 5.85 25.42
CA MET A 204 4.73 6.56 24.91
C MET A 204 4.30 7.39 23.70
N ASP A 205 4.65 8.67 23.71
CA ASP A 205 4.42 9.56 22.60
C ASP A 205 5.26 9.14 21.39
N ILE A 206 4.59 8.99 20.25
CA ILE A 206 5.24 8.67 18.97
C ILE A 206 5.43 9.90 18.09
N GLY A 207 5.06 11.08 18.58
CA GLY A 207 5.19 12.33 17.85
C GLY A 207 4.22 12.42 16.69
N ILE A 208 2.95 12.01 16.87
CA ILE A 208 1.85 12.31 15.94
C ILE A 208 0.73 13.00 16.72
N TRP A 209 0.47 14.26 16.39
CA TRP A 209 -0.46 15.12 17.11
C TRP A 209 -1.43 15.75 16.11
N LEU A 210 -2.74 15.62 16.34
CA LEU A 210 -3.78 16.32 15.60
C LEU A 210 -4.26 17.51 16.41
N LEU A 211 -4.33 18.68 15.79
CA LEU A 211 -4.72 19.92 16.44
C LEU A 211 -5.90 20.56 15.69
N SER A 212 -6.85 21.04 16.47
CA SER A 212 -7.91 21.94 16.04
C SER A 212 -7.38 23.34 15.75
N ASP A 213 -8.15 24.14 15.02
CA ASP A 213 -7.79 25.53 14.71
C ASP A 213 -7.61 26.37 15.99
N ARG A 214 -8.39 26.07 17.04
CA ARG A 214 -8.26 26.69 18.36
C ARG A 214 -6.94 26.34 19.03
N ALA A 215 -6.55 25.06 19.03
CA ALA A 215 -5.29 24.61 19.59
C ALA A 215 -4.09 25.21 18.85
N VAL A 216 -4.13 25.26 17.51
CA VAL A 216 -3.09 25.90 16.69
C VAL A 216 -2.98 27.40 17.00
N SER A 217 -4.11 28.11 17.14
CA SER A 217 -4.11 29.53 17.50
C SER A 217 -3.37 29.81 18.81
N LEU A 218 -3.65 29.01 19.85
CA LEU A 218 -3.00 29.17 21.14
C LEU A 218 -1.52 28.79 21.08
N LEU A 219 -1.16 27.75 20.32
CA LEU A 219 0.23 27.36 20.08
C LEU A 219 1.02 28.51 19.41
N VAL A 220 0.45 29.11 18.36
CA VAL A 220 1.06 30.26 17.67
C VAL A 220 1.21 31.41 18.65
N LYS A 221 0.16 31.77 19.39
CA LYS A 221 0.18 32.84 20.40
C LYS A 221 1.31 32.66 21.42
N ARG A 222 1.54 31.44 21.92
CA ARG A 222 2.59 31.14 22.93
C ARG A 222 3.99 31.02 22.35
N SER A 223 4.10 30.83 21.04
CA SER A 223 5.39 30.88 20.34
C SER A 223 6.00 32.29 20.29
N TYR A 224 5.20 33.33 20.51
CA TYR A 224 5.67 34.72 20.55
C TYR A 224 5.98 35.20 21.97
N LYS A 225 7.15 35.84 22.14
CA LYS A 225 7.53 36.60 23.34
C LYS A 225 7.93 38.01 22.92
N GLU A 226 7.33 39.02 23.56
CA GLU A 226 7.59 40.45 23.25
C GLU A 226 7.39 40.80 21.76
N GLY A 227 6.42 40.17 21.10
CA GLY A 227 6.14 40.38 19.67
C GLY A 227 7.15 39.76 18.71
N LYS A 228 8.09 38.94 19.20
CA LYS A 228 9.03 38.16 18.37
C LYS A 228 8.81 36.67 18.57
N LEU A 229 8.95 35.92 17.48
CA LEU A 229 8.92 34.47 17.55
C LEU A 229 10.12 33.98 18.37
N SER A 230 9.86 33.06 19.30
CA SER A 230 10.82 32.62 20.31
C SER A 230 10.84 31.10 20.42
N TYR A 231 11.83 30.56 21.15
CA TYR A 231 11.89 29.14 21.42
C TYR A 231 10.67 28.67 22.22
N TYR A 232 9.92 27.74 21.64
CA TYR A 232 8.78 27.07 22.26
C TYR A 232 8.73 25.61 21.78
N ASP A 233 8.77 24.66 22.70
CA ASP A 233 8.80 23.23 22.39
C ASP A 233 7.45 22.54 22.63
N MET A 234 7.03 21.71 21.67
CA MET A 234 5.78 20.94 21.75
C MET A 234 5.75 20.01 22.97
N TYR A 235 6.88 19.41 23.33
CA TYR A 235 6.92 18.37 24.36
C TYR A 235 7.17 18.95 25.75
N SER A 236 8.15 19.85 25.90
CA SER A 236 8.47 20.43 27.21
C SER A 236 7.54 21.58 27.60
N ASP A 237 7.03 22.35 26.64
CA ASP A 237 6.31 23.59 26.95
C ASP A 237 4.81 23.44 26.71
N PHE A 238 4.40 23.04 25.51
CA PHE A 238 2.99 22.87 25.18
C PHE A 238 2.39 21.62 25.85
N GLY A 239 3.00 20.45 25.67
CA GLY A 239 2.48 19.16 26.13
C GLY A 239 2.28 19.06 27.65
N LEU A 240 3.16 19.68 28.44
CA LEU A 240 3.04 19.69 29.91
C LEU A 240 1.90 20.60 30.43
N THR A 241 1.31 21.46 29.58
CA THR A 241 0.11 22.26 29.91
C THR A 241 -1.20 21.56 29.55
N LEU A 242 -1.13 20.39 28.91
CA LEU A 242 -2.30 19.65 28.46
C LEU A 242 -2.75 18.61 29.50
N GLY A 243 -4.05 18.31 29.48
CA GLY A 243 -4.69 17.29 30.32
C GLY A 243 -5.59 17.86 31.42
N GLU A 244 -6.25 16.98 32.16
CA GLU A 244 -7.13 17.34 33.28
C GLU A 244 -6.36 17.90 34.50
N HIS A 245 -5.17 17.36 34.79
CA HIS A 245 -4.30 17.79 35.88
C HIS A 245 -2.88 18.15 35.39
N PRO A 246 -2.75 19.22 34.58
CA PRO A 246 -1.52 19.54 33.86
C PRO A 246 -0.35 19.86 34.80
N ARG A 247 0.88 19.60 34.33
CA ARG A 247 2.12 19.86 35.09
C ARG A 247 2.55 21.33 35.05
N MET A 248 2.09 22.06 34.05
CA MET A 248 2.26 23.50 33.93
C MET A 248 0.91 24.20 33.76
N MET A 249 0.73 25.32 34.46
CA MET A 249 -0.52 26.06 34.47
C MET A 249 -0.53 27.12 33.38
N ASP A 250 -1.62 27.15 32.61
CA ASP A 250 -1.90 28.09 31.53
C ASP A 250 -3.42 28.17 31.28
N ASP A 251 -4.06 29.25 31.73
CA ASP A 251 -5.53 29.41 31.76
C ASP A 251 -6.26 29.20 30.41
N GLU A 252 -5.55 29.35 29.28
CA GLU A 252 -6.12 29.13 27.95
C GLU A 252 -5.84 27.70 27.46
N LEU A 253 -4.61 27.22 27.60
CA LEU A 253 -4.22 25.88 27.13
C LEU A 253 -4.86 24.77 27.97
N ASN A 254 -5.02 24.97 29.28
CA ASN A 254 -5.67 24.00 30.16
C ASN A 254 -7.16 23.79 29.83
N LYS A 255 -7.79 24.66 29.01
CA LYS A 255 -9.18 24.53 28.55
C LYS A 255 -9.33 23.74 27.24
N LEU A 256 -8.21 23.30 26.65
CA LEU A 256 -8.23 22.44 25.47
C LEU A 256 -8.65 21.03 25.89
N SER A 257 -9.60 20.46 25.17
CA SER A 257 -9.97 19.05 25.30
C SER A 257 -8.90 18.19 24.64
N VAL A 258 -8.42 17.17 25.36
CA VAL A 258 -7.31 16.33 24.90
C VAL A 258 -7.70 14.86 24.96
N ALA A 259 -7.62 14.19 23.82
CA ALA A 259 -7.79 12.75 23.70
C ALA A 259 -6.46 12.07 23.38
N ILE A 260 -6.28 10.86 23.89
CA ILE A 260 -5.11 10.02 23.59
C ILE A 260 -5.56 8.73 22.93
N LEU A 261 -4.86 8.34 21.87
CA LEU A 261 -5.19 7.17 21.07
C LEU A 261 -3.99 6.24 20.98
N PRO A 262 -4.09 4.97 21.40
CA PRO A 262 -3.05 3.99 21.10
C PRO A 262 -2.99 3.72 19.60
N LEU A 263 -1.81 3.55 19.02
CA LEU A 263 -1.70 3.06 17.65
C LEU A 263 -1.83 1.51 17.64
N PRO A 264 -2.88 0.94 17.03
CA PRO A 264 -3.15 -0.50 17.10
C PRO A 264 -2.05 -1.34 16.43
N GLY A 265 -1.46 -2.27 17.19
CA GLY A 265 -0.31 -3.07 16.74
C GLY A 265 0.85 -2.20 16.26
N GLY A 266 1.00 -1.00 16.83
CA GLY A 266 1.90 0.00 16.29
C GLY A 266 3.36 -0.31 16.55
N GLU A 267 4.19 -0.06 15.55
CA GLU A 267 5.64 -0.23 15.60
C GLU A 267 6.32 1.13 15.42
N PHE A 268 7.38 1.37 16.20
CA PHE A 268 8.11 2.64 16.21
C PHE A 268 9.59 2.41 15.96
N TYR A 269 10.11 3.03 14.91
CA TYR A 269 11.48 2.88 14.45
C TYR A 269 12.14 4.26 14.36
N HIS A 270 13.15 4.51 15.18
CA HIS A 270 13.86 5.78 15.20
C HIS A 270 14.98 5.77 14.15
N TYR A 271 15.25 6.91 13.49
CA TYR A 271 16.30 7.09 12.48
C TYR A 271 17.21 8.29 12.83
N GLY A 272 17.33 8.58 14.13
CA GLY A 272 18.01 9.78 14.62
C GLY A 272 19.53 9.69 14.77
N THR A 273 20.10 8.48 14.76
CA THR A 273 21.54 8.20 14.94
C THR A 273 22.03 7.13 13.97
N SER A 274 23.36 7.01 13.80
CA SER A 274 24.00 5.97 12.96
C SER A 274 23.59 4.55 13.34
N ARG A 275 23.53 4.26 14.65
CA ARG A 275 23.09 2.95 15.16
C ARG A 275 21.63 2.68 14.88
N GLU A 276 20.79 3.67 15.09
CA GLU A 276 19.34 3.57 14.87
C GLU A 276 19.02 3.36 13.38
N LEU A 277 19.71 4.02 12.46
CA LEU A 277 19.57 3.79 11.01
C LEU A 277 19.68 2.30 10.65
N ILE A 278 20.71 1.62 11.18
CA ILE A 278 20.96 0.21 10.89
C ILE A 278 20.01 -0.69 11.68
N SER A 279 19.88 -0.49 13.00
CA SER A 279 19.08 -1.36 13.87
C SER A 279 17.58 -1.29 13.58
N SER A 280 17.04 -0.10 13.29
CA SER A 280 15.66 0.07 12.85
C SER A 280 15.41 -0.59 11.51
N THR A 281 16.29 -0.38 10.51
CA THR A 281 16.15 -1.03 9.20
C THR A 281 16.26 -2.55 9.32
N LEU A 282 17.15 -3.05 10.17
CA LEU A 282 17.28 -4.48 10.45
C LEU A 282 16.02 -5.07 11.09
N ALA A 283 15.46 -4.37 12.09
CA ALA A 283 14.23 -4.79 12.74
C ALA A 283 13.08 -4.85 11.73
N VAL A 284 12.93 -3.83 10.88
CA VAL A 284 11.91 -3.80 9.82
C VAL A 284 12.13 -4.91 8.78
N GLN A 285 13.37 -5.13 8.33
CA GLN A 285 13.68 -6.15 7.31
C GLN A 285 13.46 -7.58 7.79
N ASN A 286 13.60 -7.82 9.09
CA ASN A 286 13.41 -9.12 9.72
C ASN A 286 12.01 -9.32 10.31
N LEU A 287 11.04 -8.44 9.97
CA LEU A 287 9.65 -8.67 10.36
C LEU A 287 9.13 -9.97 9.76
N VAL A 288 8.46 -10.74 10.62
CA VAL A 288 7.92 -12.04 10.29
C VAL A 288 6.42 -11.91 10.13
N ASN A 289 5.94 -11.80 8.89
CA ASN A 289 4.51 -11.74 8.61
C ASN A 289 3.82 -13.10 8.88
N ASP A 290 4.48 -14.23 8.60
CA ASP A 290 4.01 -15.57 8.99
C ASP A 290 5.20 -16.47 9.35
N GLN A 291 5.24 -16.95 10.61
CA GLN A 291 6.31 -17.84 11.08
C GLN A 291 6.36 -19.16 10.31
N ARG A 292 5.23 -19.63 9.75
CA ARG A 292 5.16 -20.86 8.94
C ARG A 292 5.93 -20.71 7.64
N GLU A 293 5.91 -19.52 7.03
CA GLU A 293 6.68 -19.27 5.80
C GLU A 293 8.19 -19.36 6.03
N ILE A 294 8.69 -18.92 7.18
CA ILE A 294 10.11 -19.01 7.54
C ILE A 294 10.54 -20.47 7.70
N MET A 295 9.71 -21.30 8.36
CA MET A 295 9.99 -22.72 8.57
C MET A 295 10.02 -23.50 7.25
N HIS A 296 9.13 -23.18 6.31
CA HIS A 296 9.08 -23.82 4.99
C HIS A 296 10.18 -23.34 4.03
N LYS A 297 10.54 -22.06 4.06
CA LYS A 297 11.51 -21.45 3.11
C LYS A 297 12.96 -21.39 3.63
N LYS A 298 13.25 -21.84 4.87
CA LYS A 298 14.59 -21.81 5.51
C LYS A 298 15.28 -20.43 5.38
N VAL A 299 14.52 -19.35 5.53
CA VAL A 299 15.03 -17.98 5.30
C VAL A 299 15.99 -17.60 6.42
N LYS A 300 17.26 -17.36 6.08
CA LYS A 300 18.24 -16.82 7.03
C LYS A 300 17.87 -15.36 7.37
N PRO A 301 18.00 -14.93 8.64
CA PRO A 301 17.84 -13.52 9.01
C PRO A 301 18.71 -12.63 8.14
N HIS A 302 18.18 -11.46 7.76
CA HIS A 302 18.96 -10.48 7.03
C HIS A 302 20.11 -10.00 7.93
N PRO A 303 21.36 -9.92 7.42
CA PRO A 303 22.46 -9.36 8.18
C PRO A 303 22.27 -7.85 8.40
N ALA A 304 22.92 -7.28 9.41
CA ALA A 304 22.98 -5.83 9.62
C ALA A 304 23.92 -5.15 8.61
N MET A 305 23.74 -5.43 7.32
CA MET A 305 24.56 -4.94 6.22
C MET A 305 23.64 -4.50 5.08
N PHE A 306 23.68 -3.21 4.74
CA PHE A 306 22.82 -2.61 3.74
C PHE A 306 23.65 -1.91 2.67
N VAL A 307 23.34 -2.20 1.40
CA VAL A 307 24.00 -1.60 0.24
C VAL A 307 22.91 -1.05 -0.68
N GLN A 308 22.97 0.25 -1.00
CA GLN A 308 21.96 0.90 -1.84
C GLN A 308 22.58 2.01 -2.68
N ASN A 309 22.16 2.16 -3.95
CA ASN A 309 22.69 3.20 -4.84
C ASN A 309 24.23 3.23 -4.84
N ALA A 310 24.86 2.05 -4.95
CA ALA A 310 26.29 1.91 -4.73
C ALA A 310 26.91 0.86 -5.65
N GLU A 311 28.19 1.04 -5.95
CA GLU A 311 29.03 0.05 -6.62
C GLU A 311 30.04 -0.47 -5.61
N VAL A 312 30.01 -1.78 -5.34
CA VAL A 312 30.84 -2.40 -4.30
C VAL A 312 31.65 -3.53 -4.92
N GLY A 313 32.95 -3.29 -5.08
CA GLY A 313 33.95 -4.29 -5.47
C GLY A 313 34.52 -5.06 -4.28
N TYR A 314 34.34 -4.57 -3.04
CA TYR A 314 34.72 -5.27 -1.82
C TYR A 314 33.74 -6.41 -1.49
N GLN A 315 34.24 -7.61 -1.22
CA GLN A 315 33.39 -8.74 -0.88
C GLN A 315 33.00 -8.72 0.61
N LEU A 316 31.75 -8.38 0.90
CA LEU A 316 31.19 -8.48 2.25
C LEU A 316 31.06 -9.95 2.68
N THR A 317 31.48 -10.25 3.92
CA THR A 317 31.45 -11.58 4.52
C THR A 317 30.67 -11.60 5.84
N SER A 318 30.55 -12.75 6.49
CA SER A 318 29.92 -12.83 7.82
C SER A 318 30.76 -12.21 8.95
N GLN A 319 32.02 -11.84 8.69
CA GLN A 319 32.85 -11.10 9.65
C GLN A 319 32.47 -9.62 9.71
N ASN A 320 31.79 -9.11 8.68
CA ASN A 320 31.26 -7.78 8.63
C ASN A 320 29.93 -7.70 9.40
N SER A 321 29.73 -6.61 10.15
CA SER A 321 28.49 -6.34 10.87
C SER A 321 28.24 -4.83 11.00
N GLU A 322 26.97 -4.45 11.06
CA GLU A 322 26.54 -3.05 11.21
C GLU A 322 27.15 -2.14 10.14
N ILE A 323 26.96 -2.50 8.87
CA ILE A 323 27.47 -1.76 7.71
C ILE A 323 26.32 -1.11 6.95
N TRP A 324 26.51 0.15 6.58
CA TRP A 324 25.64 0.88 5.67
C TRP A 324 26.46 1.51 4.55
N ILE A 325 26.29 1.07 3.31
CA ILE A 325 26.95 1.64 2.12
C ILE A 325 25.87 2.24 1.23
N GLU A 326 25.93 3.55 1.02
CA GLU A 326 24.94 4.27 0.23
C GLU A 326 25.56 5.36 -0.63
N ASN A 327 25.04 5.58 -1.85
CA ASN A 327 25.53 6.63 -2.76
C ASN A 327 27.06 6.64 -2.92
N SER A 328 27.66 5.47 -3.03
CA SER A 328 29.10 5.31 -2.87
C SER A 328 29.70 4.30 -3.85
N TYR A 329 30.94 4.56 -4.24
CA TYR A 329 31.82 3.60 -4.89
C TYR A 329 32.84 3.06 -3.89
N VAL A 330 32.78 1.76 -3.61
CA VAL A 330 33.71 1.05 -2.74
C VAL A 330 34.52 0.07 -3.58
N GLY A 331 35.79 0.39 -3.83
CA GLY A 331 36.68 -0.42 -4.65
C GLY A 331 37.11 -1.72 -3.99
N ALA A 332 37.69 -2.65 -4.77
CA ALA A 332 38.20 -3.92 -4.27
C ALA A 332 39.41 -3.78 -3.32
N GLY A 333 40.14 -2.66 -3.37
CA GLY A 333 41.28 -2.36 -2.50
C GLY A 333 40.91 -1.85 -1.10
N TRP A 334 39.63 -1.78 -0.77
CA TRP A 334 39.17 -1.37 0.55
C TRP A 334 39.21 -2.53 1.53
N ASN A 335 39.39 -2.24 2.82
CA ASN A 335 39.19 -3.19 3.90
C ASN A 335 38.27 -2.56 4.94
N ILE A 336 37.09 -3.16 5.10
CA ILE A 336 36.00 -2.60 5.90
C ILE A 336 35.75 -3.51 7.09
N HIS A 337 35.82 -2.94 8.31
CA HIS A 337 35.51 -3.66 9.54
C HIS A 337 34.00 -3.63 9.85
N HIS A 338 33.61 -3.22 11.07
CA HIS A 338 32.22 -3.19 11.54
C HIS A 338 31.82 -1.83 12.10
N GLN A 339 30.52 -1.58 12.24
CA GLN A 339 29.97 -0.31 12.73
C GLN A 339 30.41 0.88 11.89
N THR A 340 30.02 0.86 10.61
CA THR A 340 30.44 1.88 9.63
C THR A 340 29.29 2.30 8.73
N ILE A 341 29.27 3.59 8.42
CA ILE A 341 28.45 4.19 7.39
C ILE A 341 29.39 4.77 6.34
N ILE A 342 29.22 4.37 5.09
CA ILE A 342 29.96 4.88 3.93
C ILE A 342 28.96 5.56 3.01
N THR A 343 29.07 6.89 2.86
CA THR A 343 28.17 7.67 2.01
C THR A 343 28.88 8.71 1.15
N GLY A 344 28.32 8.96 -0.04
CA GLY A 344 28.74 10.02 -0.96
C GLY A 344 30.07 9.80 -1.67
N VAL A 345 30.71 8.62 -1.53
CA VAL A 345 32.04 8.37 -2.09
C VAL A 345 31.98 8.30 -3.64
N PRO A 346 32.67 9.19 -4.37
CA PRO A 346 32.67 9.17 -5.83
C PRO A 346 33.46 7.97 -6.38
N ALA A 347 33.27 7.65 -7.67
CA ALA A 347 34.04 6.61 -8.35
C ALA A 347 35.56 6.81 -8.17
N ASN A 348 36.26 5.76 -7.72
CA ASN A 348 37.65 5.87 -7.30
C ASN A 348 38.42 4.54 -7.48
N ASN A 349 39.73 4.58 -7.21
CA ASN A 349 40.58 3.40 -7.11
C ASN A 349 41.46 3.46 -5.85
N TRP A 350 40.82 3.72 -4.70
CA TRP A 350 41.53 3.88 -3.43
C TRP A 350 41.84 2.53 -2.78
N ASN A 351 42.95 2.49 -2.04
CA ASN A 351 43.22 1.49 -1.02
C ASN A 351 42.99 2.14 0.34
N LEU A 352 41.93 1.74 1.05
CA LEU A 352 41.52 2.38 2.29
C LEU A 352 41.17 1.33 3.35
N GLU A 353 41.85 1.40 4.48
CA GLU A 353 41.48 0.69 5.70
C GLU A 353 40.44 1.54 6.45
N VAL A 354 39.24 1.00 6.70
CA VAL A 354 38.17 1.63 7.47
C VAL A 354 38.02 0.90 8.82
N PRO A 355 38.62 1.42 9.91
CA PRO A 355 38.59 0.80 11.22
C PRO A 355 37.17 0.67 11.79
N SER A 356 37.03 -0.21 12.78
CA SER A 356 35.76 -0.37 13.50
C SER A 356 35.29 0.94 14.14
N GLY A 357 34.00 1.23 13.98
CA GLY A 357 33.41 2.43 14.57
C GLY A 357 33.77 3.72 13.85
N VAL A 358 34.40 3.67 12.67
CA VAL A 358 34.65 4.85 11.82
C VAL A 358 33.76 4.81 10.59
N CYS A 359 33.16 5.95 10.26
CA CYS A 359 32.30 6.21 9.12
C CYS A 359 33.02 7.11 8.10
N ILE A 360 32.73 6.88 6.83
CA ILE A 360 33.24 7.67 5.71
C ILE A 360 32.07 8.44 5.11
N ASP A 361 32.20 9.76 5.05
CA ASP A 361 31.24 10.61 4.38
C ASP A 361 31.97 11.63 3.49
N VAL A 362 31.52 11.70 2.26
CA VAL A 362 32.03 12.60 1.23
C VAL A 362 30.88 13.43 0.69
N VAL A 363 31.01 14.75 0.80
CA VAL A 363 29.95 15.66 0.38
C VAL A 363 30.41 16.53 -0.80
N PRO A 364 29.72 16.53 -1.94
CA PRO A 364 30.03 17.43 -3.05
C PRO A 364 29.94 18.90 -2.62
N PHE A 365 30.91 19.72 -3.06
CA PHE A 365 30.97 21.14 -2.71
C PHE A 365 31.36 22.00 -3.92
N GLY A 366 30.59 23.07 -4.16
CA GLY A 366 30.72 23.89 -5.36
C GLY A 366 30.59 23.07 -6.65
N GLU A 367 31.25 23.54 -7.71
CA GLU A 367 31.19 22.94 -9.06
C GLU A 367 31.89 21.58 -9.14
N SER A 368 33.09 21.45 -8.56
CA SER A 368 33.93 20.25 -8.71
C SER A 368 34.48 19.66 -7.42
N GLY A 369 34.49 20.43 -6.32
CA GLY A 369 35.12 20.01 -5.06
C GLY A 369 34.34 18.94 -4.31
N TYR A 370 35.03 18.32 -3.35
CA TYR A 370 34.49 17.34 -2.40
C TYR A 370 35.00 17.63 -0.99
N VAL A 371 34.13 17.49 0.01
CA VAL A 371 34.50 17.61 1.42
C VAL A 371 34.75 16.22 2.00
N ALA A 372 35.91 16.03 2.62
CA ALA A 372 36.22 14.80 3.36
C ALA A 372 35.71 14.91 4.81
N ARG A 373 34.65 14.17 5.16
CA ARG A 373 34.11 14.13 6.52
C ARG A 373 34.10 12.70 7.08
N PRO A 374 35.25 12.15 7.51
CA PRO A 374 35.22 10.97 8.36
C PRO A 374 34.68 11.34 9.74
N TYR A 375 34.01 10.39 10.40
CA TYR A 375 33.48 10.58 11.75
C TYR A 375 33.32 9.24 12.47
N GLY A 376 33.21 9.25 13.79
CA GLY A 376 32.94 8.06 14.58
C GLY A 376 31.47 7.66 14.56
N PHE A 377 31.19 6.37 14.53
CA PHE A 377 29.83 5.79 14.48
C PHE A 377 28.93 6.26 15.62
N ASN A 378 29.51 6.56 16.79
CA ASN A 378 28.80 7.05 17.97
C ASN A 378 29.09 8.54 18.28
N ASP A 379 29.74 9.28 17.36
CA ASP A 379 30.09 10.68 17.60
C ASP A 379 28.81 11.53 17.75
N THR A 380 28.81 12.41 18.75
CA THR A 380 27.65 13.26 19.06
C THR A 380 27.74 14.67 18.46
N PHE A 381 28.91 15.04 17.90
CA PHE A 381 29.22 16.38 17.39
C PHE A 381 28.82 17.48 18.40
N LYS A 382 29.23 17.27 19.65
CA LYS A 382 28.95 18.18 20.76
C LYS A 382 30.16 18.25 21.68
N GLY A 383 30.49 19.45 22.12
CA GLY A 383 31.55 19.71 23.10
C GLY A 383 32.75 20.42 22.49
N ALA A 384 33.46 21.18 23.32
CA ALA A 384 34.68 21.88 22.93
C ALA A 384 35.82 20.89 22.71
N LEU A 385 36.63 21.12 21.68
CA LEU A 385 37.67 20.18 21.24
C LEU A 385 38.77 19.99 22.29
N ALA A 386 39.00 20.99 23.14
CA ALA A 386 39.99 20.94 24.22
C ALA A 386 39.55 20.07 25.43
N LYS A 387 38.31 19.60 25.46
CA LYS A 387 37.82 18.74 26.55
C LYS A 387 38.08 17.27 26.26
N GLU A 388 38.58 16.54 27.25
CA GLU A 388 38.83 15.09 27.13
C GLU A 388 37.56 14.29 26.85
N GLU A 389 36.38 14.78 27.28
CA GLU A 389 35.11 14.10 27.02
C GLU A 389 34.56 14.30 25.60
N THR A 390 35.21 15.13 24.78
CA THR A 390 34.83 15.33 23.37
C THR A 390 35.51 14.26 22.52
N TYR A 391 34.73 13.29 22.04
CA TYR A 391 35.22 12.19 21.20
C TYR A 391 35.05 12.49 19.71
N TYR A 392 36.02 12.03 18.92
CA TYR A 392 36.00 12.03 17.46
C TYR A 392 36.68 10.76 16.94
N GLN A 393 35.97 9.99 16.12
CA GLN A 393 36.46 8.70 15.59
C GLN A 393 36.89 7.71 16.69
N GLY A 394 36.15 7.66 17.81
CA GLY A 394 36.35 6.66 18.87
C GLY A 394 37.46 6.98 19.88
N MET A 395 38.13 8.13 19.77
CA MET A 395 39.12 8.63 20.74
C MET A 395 38.85 10.10 21.07
N SER A 396 39.51 10.67 22.09
CA SER A 396 39.37 12.10 22.37
C SER A 396 39.93 12.94 21.21
N VAL A 397 39.40 14.15 20.99
CA VAL A 397 39.92 15.03 19.92
C VAL A 397 41.41 15.35 20.15
N GLY A 398 41.83 15.52 21.40
CA GLY A 398 43.22 15.74 21.77
C GLY A 398 44.15 14.60 21.33
N GLU A 399 43.76 13.36 21.60
CA GLU A 399 44.51 12.18 21.13
C GLU A 399 44.52 12.07 19.61
N TRP A 400 43.38 12.32 18.96
CA TRP A 400 43.27 12.28 17.49
C TRP A 400 44.24 13.26 16.82
N CYS A 401 44.35 14.47 17.38
CA CYS A 401 45.27 15.51 16.94
C CYS A 401 46.74 15.13 17.22
N ALA A 402 47.03 14.63 18.42
CA ALA A 402 48.38 14.26 18.85
C ALA A 402 49.00 13.18 17.94
N VAL A 403 48.24 12.12 17.62
CA VAL A 403 48.69 11.02 16.74
C VAL A 403 48.99 11.52 15.32
N ARG A 404 48.38 12.62 14.88
CA ARG A 404 48.56 13.24 13.56
C ARG A 404 49.53 14.42 13.57
N GLY A 405 50.09 14.75 14.73
CA GLY A 405 51.04 15.84 14.93
C GLY A 405 50.46 17.19 14.53
N ILE A 406 49.23 17.48 14.96
CA ILE A 406 48.57 18.78 14.87
C ILE A 406 48.13 19.21 16.28
N SER A 407 47.97 20.52 16.51
CA SER A 407 47.48 21.04 17.79
C SER A 407 45.98 21.34 17.71
N VAL A 408 45.26 21.13 18.82
CA VAL A 408 43.81 21.39 18.89
C VAL A 408 43.52 22.87 18.67
N GLU A 409 44.41 23.74 19.12
CA GLU A 409 44.34 25.20 18.98
C GLU A 409 44.47 25.67 17.52
N GLU A 410 45.03 24.85 16.63
CA GLU A 410 45.11 25.13 15.20
C GLU A 410 43.75 24.96 14.49
N ILE A 411 42.76 24.31 15.13
CA ILE A 411 41.43 24.08 14.57
C ILE A 411 40.52 25.27 14.88
N GLU A 412 40.19 26.04 13.83
CA GLU A 412 39.27 27.16 13.94
C GLU A 412 37.90 26.72 14.50
N ASN A 413 37.29 27.59 15.32
CA ASN A 413 35.99 27.37 15.96
C ASN A 413 35.92 26.12 16.88
N GLY A 414 37.01 25.76 17.55
CA GLY A 414 37.10 24.61 18.46
C GLY A 414 36.24 24.64 19.74
N HIS A 415 35.25 25.52 19.85
CA HIS A 415 34.33 25.60 21.00
C HIS A 415 33.20 24.55 20.95
N ASP A 416 32.91 23.98 19.77
CA ASP A 416 31.98 22.86 19.58
C ASP A 416 32.42 22.04 18.35
N LEU A 417 32.42 20.70 18.45
CA LEU A 417 32.83 19.82 17.34
C LEU A 417 31.99 20.04 16.06
N GLN A 418 30.72 20.43 16.20
CA GLN A 418 29.86 20.78 15.05
C GLN A 418 30.34 22.02 14.29
N ALA A 419 30.85 23.03 15.02
CA ALA A 419 31.29 24.32 14.48
C ALA A 419 32.78 24.33 14.09
N ALA A 420 33.55 23.35 14.55
CA ALA A 420 34.98 23.26 14.28
C ALA A 420 35.28 23.00 12.80
N ARG A 421 36.19 23.78 12.21
CA ARG A 421 36.59 23.64 10.80
C ARG A 421 37.66 22.57 10.65
N LEU A 422 37.20 21.32 10.63
CA LEU A 422 38.04 20.14 10.59
C LEU A 422 38.12 19.49 9.20
N PHE A 423 37.10 19.71 8.34
CA PHE A 423 36.86 18.90 7.15
C PHE A 423 37.40 19.59 5.89
N PRO A 424 38.45 19.06 5.24
CA PRO A 424 39.08 19.71 4.08
C PRO A 424 38.20 19.62 2.83
N VAL A 425 38.20 20.69 2.04
CA VAL A 425 37.65 20.71 0.68
C VAL A 425 38.77 20.34 -0.30
N CYS A 426 38.65 19.18 -0.90
CA CYS A 426 39.57 18.65 -1.90
C CYS A 426 39.10 19.02 -3.31
N SER A 427 40.07 19.27 -4.19
CA SER A 427 39.81 19.66 -5.58
C SER A 427 39.72 18.48 -6.54
N SER A 428 40.22 17.30 -6.15
CA SER A 428 40.17 16.06 -6.93
C SER A 428 39.88 14.82 -6.08
N VAL A 429 39.49 13.73 -6.72
CA VAL A 429 39.20 12.43 -6.08
C VAL A 429 40.48 11.77 -5.54
N GLU A 430 41.63 12.05 -6.14
CA GLU A 430 42.94 11.57 -5.70
C GLU A 430 43.38 12.26 -4.40
N GLU A 431 43.24 13.59 -4.34
CA GLU A 431 43.50 14.35 -3.11
C GLU A 431 42.58 13.88 -1.98
N LEU A 432 41.30 13.66 -2.31
CA LEU A 432 40.29 13.16 -1.38
C LEU A 432 40.71 11.79 -0.79
N GLY A 433 41.16 10.86 -1.62
CA GLY A 433 41.62 9.55 -1.15
C GLY A 433 42.85 9.62 -0.25
N ALA A 434 43.84 10.43 -0.61
CA ALA A 434 45.05 10.61 0.19
C ALA A 434 44.76 11.25 1.56
N VAL A 435 43.90 12.28 1.60
CA VAL A 435 43.52 12.91 2.87
C VAL A 435 42.64 12.00 3.72
N MET A 436 41.72 11.23 3.11
CA MET A 436 40.85 10.31 3.84
C MET A 436 41.67 9.21 4.54
N ARG A 437 42.66 8.63 3.85
CA ARG A 437 43.61 7.67 4.46
C ARG A 437 44.31 8.27 5.67
N TRP A 438 44.83 9.49 5.55
CA TRP A 438 45.49 10.18 6.67
C TRP A 438 44.54 10.50 7.84
N MET A 439 43.33 10.95 7.55
CA MET A 439 42.33 11.27 8.58
C MET A 439 41.81 10.04 9.31
N VAL A 440 41.84 8.86 8.69
CA VAL A 440 41.19 7.64 9.20
C VAL A 440 42.20 6.62 9.73
N SER A 441 43.13 6.12 8.90
CA SER A 441 43.91 4.91 9.20
C SER A 441 45.43 5.07 9.10
N GLU A 442 45.94 6.09 8.42
CA GLU A 442 47.37 6.28 8.16
C GLU A 442 47.88 7.64 8.68
N PRO A 443 47.95 7.86 10.00
CA PRO A 443 48.30 9.17 10.57
C PRO A 443 49.71 9.67 10.20
N ALA A 444 50.60 8.76 9.80
CA ALA A 444 51.95 9.07 9.34
C ALA A 444 52.04 9.41 7.83
N LEU A 445 50.92 9.37 7.09
CA LEU A 445 50.91 9.63 5.65
C LEU A 445 51.13 11.12 5.35
N GLN A 446 52.38 11.47 5.00
CA GLN A 446 52.80 12.85 4.77
C GLN A 446 51.99 13.57 3.68
N GLN A 447 51.71 12.89 2.57
CA GLN A 447 50.92 13.45 1.47
C GLN A 447 49.52 13.89 1.92
N GLY A 448 48.83 13.07 2.72
CA GLY A 448 47.50 13.40 3.24
C GLY A 448 47.53 14.57 4.22
N LYS A 449 48.57 14.63 5.08
CA LYS A 449 48.78 15.75 6.00
C LYS A 449 48.96 17.08 5.27
N GLU A 450 49.80 17.11 4.24
CA GLU A 450 50.05 18.31 3.44
C GLU A 450 48.78 18.81 2.75
N ILE A 451 47.97 17.90 2.21
CA ILE A 451 46.67 18.23 1.62
C ILE A 451 45.74 18.83 2.68
N TRP A 452 45.61 18.19 3.85
CA TRP A 452 44.74 18.67 4.93
C TRP A 452 45.13 20.07 5.42
N GLN A 453 46.43 20.36 5.55
CA GLN A 453 46.93 21.66 5.98
C GLN A 453 46.64 22.75 4.94
N ARG A 454 46.91 22.46 3.65
CA ARG A 454 46.72 23.40 2.53
C ARG A 454 45.26 23.68 2.21
N CYS A 455 44.39 22.67 2.30
CA CYS A 455 42.99 22.79 1.90
C CYS A 455 42.20 23.72 2.84
N ARG A 456 41.25 24.47 2.27
CA ARG A 456 40.21 25.15 3.04
C ARG A 456 39.43 24.11 3.84
N LYS A 457 39.20 24.39 5.12
CA LYS A 457 38.45 23.51 6.02
C LYS A 457 37.05 24.07 6.27
N LEU A 458 36.06 23.19 6.34
CA LEU A 458 34.67 23.46 6.66
C LEU A 458 34.30 22.79 7.98
N SER A 459 33.30 23.36 8.65
CA SER A 459 32.63 22.74 9.78
C SER A 459 31.45 21.85 9.35
N ALA A 460 30.91 21.04 10.27
CA ALA A 460 29.71 20.26 9.97
C ALA A 460 28.48 21.16 9.73
N ASP A 461 28.43 22.33 10.36
CA ASP A 461 27.42 23.36 10.08
C ASP A 461 27.61 23.96 8.67
N ASP A 462 28.84 24.30 8.28
CA ASP A 462 29.13 24.80 6.92
C ASP A 462 28.73 23.78 5.84
N ILE A 463 29.04 22.49 6.05
CA ILE A 463 28.69 21.42 5.11
C ILE A 463 27.16 21.33 4.95
N SER A 464 26.42 21.39 6.05
CA SER A 464 24.95 21.31 6.01
C SER A 464 24.31 22.52 5.34
N ALA A 465 24.93 23.70 5.45
CA ALA A 465 24.43 24.94 4.89
C ALA A 465 24.79 25.16 3.41
N TYR A 466 25.92 24.61 2.94
CA TYR A 466 26.50 25.02 1.65
C TYR A 466 26.90 23.87 0.72
N SER A 467 26.59 22.61 1.05
CA SER A 467 26.86 21.46 0.16
C SER A 467 26.10 21.54 -1.16
N ASN A 468 26.66 20.99 -2.23
CA ASN A 468 25.94 20.87 -3.51
C ASN A 468 25.04 19.62 -3.50
N LEU A 469 23.77 19.81 -3.14
CA LEU A 469 22.79 18.72 -3.03
C LEU A 469 22.34 18.17 -4.39
N TYR A 470 22.37 18.98 -5.46
CA TYR A 470 22.09 18.51 -6.82
C TYR A 470 23.13 17.46 -7.25
N ARG A 471 24.43 17.76 -7.10
CA ARG A 471 25.50 16.79 -7.40
C ARG A 471 25.40 15.52 -6.56
N LEU A 472 25.01 15.64 -5.29
CA LEU A 472 24.80 14.49 -4.41
C LEU A 472 23.64 13.60 -4.91
N ALA A 473 22.54 14.22 -5.35
CA ALA A 473 21.38 13.53 -5.90
C ALA A 473 21.66 12.89 -7.27
N GLU A 474 22.38 13.60 -8.15
CA GLU A 474 22.82 13.11 -9.46
C GLU A 474 23.74 11.89 -9.31
N GLN A 475 24.70 11.92 -8.37
CA GLN A 475 25.54 10.76 -8.08
C GLN A 475 24.71 9.55 -7.63
N ARG A 476 23.72 9.79 -6.76
CA ARG A 476 22.82 8.73 -6.26
C ARG A 476 21.99 8.14 -7.40
N GLU A 477 21.47 8.98 -8.29
CA GLU A 477 20.74 8.57 -9.48
C GLU A 477 21.63 7.75 -10.43
N ALA A 478 22.87 8.20 -10.68
CA ALA A 478 23.83 7.49 -11.52
C ALA A 478 24.15 6.08 -11.01
N PHE A 479 24.38 5.92 -9.70
CA PHE A 479 24.58 4.57 -9.13
C PHE A 479 23.31 3.72 -9.20
N ARG A 480 22.14 4.30 -8.91
CA ARG A 480 20.86 3.60 -8.99
C ARG A 480 20.60 3.07 -10.41
N ILE A 481 20.88 3.87 -11.43
CA ILE A 481 20.78 3.48 -12.85
C ILE A 481 21.62 2.23 -13.13
N LYS A 482 22.85 2.17 -12.61
CA LYS A 482 23.73 0.99 -12.75
C LYS A 482 23.26 -0.22 -11.94
N ASN A 483 22.57 -0.01 -10.81
CA ASN A 483 22.08 -1.10 -9.97
C ASN A 483 20.87 -1.82 -10.56
N TRP A 484 20.06 -1.16 -11.41
CA TRP A 484 18.87 -1.75 -12.02
C TRP A 484 19.13 -3.08 -12.76
N PRO A 485 20.08 -3.16 -13.72
CA PRO A 485 20.41 -4.42 -14.39
C PRO A 485 20.92 -5.51 -13.42
N ALA A 486 21.73 -5.13 -12.43
CA ALA A 486 22.26 -6.08 -11.45
C ALA A 486 21.16 -6.70 -10.57
N LEU A 487 20.18 -5.89 -10.15
CA LEU A 487 19.02 -6.36 -9.41
C LEU A 487 18.17 -7.33 -10.24
N ALA A 488 17.91 -6.99 -11.51
CA ALA A 488 17.13 -7.82 -12.40
C ALA A 488 17.84 -9.14 -12.74
N HIS A 489 19.15 -9.11 -12.96
CA HIS A 489 19.94 -10.31 -13.22
C HIS A 489 19.96 -11.27 -12.01
N ASN A 490 20.03 -10.73 -10.78
CA ASN A 490 20.05 -11.50 -9.55
C ASN A 490 18.65 -11.66 -8.91
N TYR A 491 17.58 -11.73 -9.71
CA TYR A 491 16.19 -11.68 -9.23
C TYR A 491 15.81 -12.78 -8.22
N GLU A 492 16.49 -13.94 -8.24
CA GLU A 492 16.23 -15.03 -7.29
C GLU A 492 16.59 -14.65 -5.85
N ARG A 493 17.53 -13.71 -5.69
CA ARG A 493 18.03 -13.24 -4.39
C ARG A 493 17.76 -11.77 -4.14
N SER A 494 17.34 -11.03 -5.17
CA SER A 494 17.01 -9.61 -5.10
C SER A 494 15.50 -9.39 -4.95
N VAL A 495 15.11 -8.14 -4.70
CA VAL A 495 13.71 -7.72 -4.57
C VAL A 495 13.06 -7.32 -5.90
N PHE A 496 13.73 -7.48 -7.04
CA PHE A 496 13.36 -6.85 -8.32
C PHE A 496 11.87 -7.04 -8.69
N TYR A 497 11.37 -8.28 -8.74
CA TYR A 497 9.96 -8.56 -9.08
C TYR A 497 8.94 -8.33 -7.95
N GLN A 498 9.41 -7.85 -6.79
CA GLN A 498 8.55 -7.40 -5.69
C GLN A 498 8.40 -5.87 -5.68
N LEU A 499 9.28 -5.15 -6.38
CA LEU A 499 9.21 -3.70 -6.54
C LEU A 499 7.90 -3.30 -7.20
N ASN A 500 7.59 -2.00 -7.08
CA ASN A 500 6.67 -1.36 -8.01
C ASN A 500 7.28 -1.43 -9.42
N LEU A 501 6.86 -2.42 -10.20
CA LEU A 501 7.33 -2.67 -11.55
C LEU A 501 6.79 -1.65 -12.55
N GLU A 502 5.67 -0.99 -12.25
CA GLU A 502 5.19 0.15 -13.02
C GLU A 502 6.20 1.30 -12.96
N ASN A 503 6.67 1.65 -11.76
CA ASN A 503 7.72 2.64 -11.57
C ASN A 503 9.06 2.17 -12.17
N ALA A 504 9.46 0.91 -11.94
CA ALA A 504 10.67 0.37 -12.52
C ALA A 504 10.64 0.41 -14.06
N ALA A 505 9.50 0.11 -14.68
CA ALA A 505 9.35 0.17 -16.13
C ALA A 505 9.49 1.62 -16.65
N GLY A 506 8.97 2.59 -15.90
CA GLY A 506 9.20 4.02 -16.13
C GLY A 506 10.68 4.38 -16.14
N GLU A 507 11.45 3.92 -15.14
CA GLU A 507 12.90 4.18 -15.05
C GLU A 507 13.68 3.48 -16.18
N PHE A 508 13.34 2.23 -16.52
CA PHE A 508 13.96 1.51 -17.65
C PHE A 508 13.70 2.19 -18.99
N ALA A 509 12.51 2.74 -19.20
CA ALA A 509 12.19 3.52 -20.39
C ALA A 509 12.92 4.87 -20.38
N ARG A 510 12.91 5.58 -19.25
CA ARG A 510 13.52 6.91 -19.09
C ARG A 510 15.02 6.93 -19.35
N TYR A 511 15.77 5.95 -18.82
CA TYR A 511 17.23 5.88 -19.01
C TYR A 511 17.65 4.92 -20.12
N ASP A 512 16.70 4.50 -20.96
CA ASP A 512 16.93 3.57 -22.07
C ASP A 512 17.71 2.30 -21.67
N LEU A 513 17.37 1.71 -20.51
CA LEU A 513 17.98 0.48 -20.04
C LEU A 513 17.55 -0.71 -20.90
N SER A 514 18.45 -1.70 -21.04
CA SER A 514 18.13 -2.97 -21.70
C SER A 514 17.16 -3.78 -20.85
N LEU A 515 16.25 -4.49 -21.51
CA LEU A 515 15.39 -5.44 -20.82
C LEU A 515 16.24 -6.54 -20.17
N PRO A 516 15.82 -7.08 -19.01
CA PRO A 516 16.46 -8.25 -18.42
C PRO A 516 16.41 -9.45 -19.38
N GLU A 517 17.29 -10.43 -19.17
CA GLU A 517 17.21 -11.70 -19.90
C GLU A 517 15.86 -12.40 -19.64
N PRO A 518 15.22 -13.03 -20.65
CA PRO A 518 13.99 -13.78 -20.46
C PRO A 518 14.14 -14.87 -19.40
N LEU A 519 13.13 -15.01 -18.54
CA LEU A 519 13.15 -16.02 -17.49
C LEU A 519 12.91 -17.43 -18.07
N SER A 520 13.61 -18.42 -17.50
CA SER A 520 13.42 -19.83 -17.84
C SER A 520 12.05 -20.34 -17.37
N GLU A 521 11.59 -21.46 -17.95
CA GLU A 521 10.35 -22.10 -17.53
C GLU A 521 10.38 -22.62 -16.08
N SER A 522 11.58 -22.88 -15.54
CA SER A 522 11.80 -23.30 -14.15
C SER A 522 11.61 -22.19 -13.13
N ALA A 523 11.57 -20.92 -13.57
CA ALA A 523 11.29 -19.79 -12.69
C ALA A 523 9.85 -19.85 -12.15
N PRO A 524 9.57 -19.34 -10.94
CA PRO A 524 8.22 -19.35 -10.38
C PRO A 524 7.20 -18.68 -11.31
N LEU A 525 6.01 -19.28 -11.44
CA LEU A 525 4.97 -18.81 -12.37
C LEU A 525 4.63 -17.32 -12.19
N MET A 526 4.39 -16.89 -10.94
CA MET A 526 4.08 -15.49 -10.64
C MET A 526 5.19 -14.51 -11.05
N THR A 527 6.45 -14.94 -10.93
CA THR A 527 7.61 -14.15 -11.37
C THR A 527 7.64 -14.03 -12.89
N ARG A 528 7.36 -15.12 -13.62
CA ARG A 528 7.27 -15.12 -15.09
C ARG A 528 6.13 -14.22 -15.61
N ILE A 529 4.99 -14.22 -14.93
CA ILE A 529 3.86 -13.32 -15.24
C ILE A 529 4.29 -11.86 -15.05
N SER A 530 4.93 -11.55 -13.92
CA SER A 530 5.42 -10.20 -13.61
C SER A 530 6.50 -9.74 -14.60
N ASP A 531 7.44 -10.60 -14.99
CA ASP A 531 8.46 -10.32 -16.01
C ASP A 531 7.85 -9.98 -17.37
N ASN A 532 6.91 -10.80 -17.85
CA ASN A 532 6.23 -10.53 -19.11
C ASN A 532 5.46 -9.21 -19.06
N MET A 533 4.73 -8.92 -17.98
CA MET A 533 4.01 -7.65 -17.88
C MET A 533 4.96 -6.45 -17.76
N PHE A 534 6.08 -6.61 -17.03
CA PHE A 534 7.13 -5.60 -16.94
C PHE A 534 7.74 -5.29 -18.32
N ARG A 535 8.08 -6.33 -19.11
CA ARG A 535 8.57 -6.17 -20.49
C ARG A 535 7.54 -5.46 -21.36
N ALA A 536 6.27 -5.85 -21.27
CA ALA A 536 5.19 -5.20 -22.00
C ALA A 536 5.13 -3.70 -21.66
N ARG A 537 5.19 -3.36 -20.36
CA ARG A 537 5.13 -1.97 -19.92
C ARG A 537 6.32 -1.13 -20.37
N VAL A 538 7.55 -1.66 -20.26
CA VAL A 538 8.75 -0.97 -20.76
C VAL A 538 8.66 -0.72 -22.26
N GLN A 539 8.29 -1.74 -23.05
CA GLN A 539 8.16 -1.62 -24.50
C GLN A 539 7.06 -0.61 -24.87
N GLN A 540 5.92 -0.63 -24.18
CA GLN A 540 4.85 0.33 -24.37
C GLN A 540 5.32 1.77 -24.13
N LEU A 541 6.05 2.02 -23.03
CA LEU A 541 6.60 3.33 -22.70
C LEU A 541 7.66 3.80 -23.71
N LYS A 542 8.41 2.88 -24.31
CA LYS A 542 9.35 3.16 -25.41
C LYS A 542 8.67 3.30 -26.79
N GLY A 543 7.34 3.15 -26.88
CA GLY A 543 6.61 3.22 -28.15
C GLY A 543 6.83 2.02 -29.08
N LEU A 544 7.25 0.87 -28.53
CA LEU A 544 7.56 -0.37 -29.25
C LEU A 544 6.43 -1.40 -29.12
N ALA A 545 6.54 -2.52 -29.86
CA ALA A 545 5.55 -3.59 -29.81
C ALA A 545 5.56 -4.32 -28.44
N TYR A 546 4.42 -4.34 -27.75
CA TYR A 546 4.31 -4.87 -26.38
C TYR A 546 3.23 -5.94 -26.19
N ARG A 547 2.27 -6.05 -27.12
CA ARG A 547 1.06 -6.89 -26.94
C ARG A 547 1.37 -8.37 -26.80
N GLU A 548 2.46 -8.85 -27.39
CA GLU A 548 2.87 -10.26 -27.27
C GLU A 548 3.22 -10.61 -25.82
N TYR A 549 4.05 -9.78 -25.17
CA TYR A 549 4.40 -9.96 -23.75
C TYR A 549 3.17 -9.82 -22.84
N GLU A 550 2.30 -8.85 -23.11
CA GLU A 550 1.07 -8.68 -22.36
C GLU A 550 0.18 -9.94 -22.45
N ASN A 551 -0.08 -10.41 -23.67
CA ASN A 551 -0.88 -11.60 -23.90
C ASN A 551 -0.27 -12.83 -23.25
N GLU A 552 1.06 -12.94 -23.23
CA GLU A 552 1.79 -14.02 -22.58
C GLU A 552 1.62 -13.98 -21.05
N ALA A 553 1.68 -12.81 -20.42
CA ALA A 553 1.42 -12.66 -18.98
C ALA A 553 0.01 -13.15 -18.59
N PHE A 554 -1.02 -12.74 -19.35
CA PHE A 554 -2.39 -13.19 -19.15
C PHE A 554 -2.55 -14.69 -19.44
N ARG A 555 -1.87 -15.22 -20.48
CA ARG A 555 -1.87 -16.64 -20.81
C ARG A 555 -1.29 -17.47 -19.67
N LEU A 556 -0.13 -17.09 -19.14
CA LEU A 556 0.53 -17.78 -18.01
C LEU A 556 -0.35 -17.80 -16.76
N MET A 557 -1.03 -16.68 -16.44
CA MET A 557 -1.99 -16.63 -15.33
C MET A 557 -3.14 -17.63 -15.54
N ARG A 558 -3.75 -17.62 -16.73
CA ARG A 558 -4.83 -18.54 -17.08
C ARG A 558 -4.39 -20.01 -17.01
N ASP A 559 -3.21 -20.33 -17.55
CA ASP A 559 -2.67 -21.69 -17.52
C ASP A 559 -2.45 -22.16 -16.07
N GLY A 560 -1.91 -21.28 -15.20
CA GLY A 560 -1.73 -21.55 -13.78
C GLY A 560 -3.04 -21.89 -13.06
N LEU A 561 -4.08 -21.09 -13.29
CA LEU A 561 -5.40 -21.26 -12.65
C LEU A 561 -6.14 -22.50 -13.16
N THR A 562 -5.91 -22.90 -14.42
CA THR A 562 -6.63 -24.01 -15.05
C THR A 562 -5.90 -25.36 -14.95
N ALA A 563 -4.61 -25.38 -14.61
CA ALA A 563 -3.78 -26.59 -14.58
C ALA A 563 -4.35 -27.74 -13.73
N SER A 564 -4.82 -27.44 -12.51
CA SER A 564 -5.38 -28.47 -11.60
C SER A 564 -6.65 -29.12 -12.14
N ALA A 565 -7.48 -28.32 -12.83
CA ALA A 565 -8.73 -28.77 -13.44
C ALA A 565 -8.48 -29.70 -14.63
N LEU A 566 -7.54 -29.32 -15.48
CA LEU A 566 -7.13 -30.08 -16.67
C LEU A 566 -6.53 -31.45 -16.28
N ALA A 567 -5.97 -31.58 -15.08
CA ALA A 567 -5.46 -32.84 -14.56
C ALA A 567 -6.57 -33.83 -14.14
N LYS A 568 -7.80 -33.36 -13.84
CA LYS A 568 -8.91 -34.19 -13.35
C LYS A 568 -9.92 -34.52 -14.46
N ARG A 569 -9.65 -35.59 -15.21
CA ARG A 569 -10.57 -36.14 -16.21
C ARG A 569 -11.90 -36.59 -15.57
N GLN A 570 -12.99 -36.49 -16.33
CA GLN A 570 -14.35 -36.82 -15.91
C GLN A 570 -14.91 -38.00 -16.70
N GLN A 571 -15.91 -38.67 -16.14
CA GLN A 571 -16.64 -39.75 -16.80
C GLN A 571 -18.14 -39.43 -16.69
N PRO A 572 -18.77 -38.87 -17.74
CA PRO A 572 -20.19 -38.56 -17.70
C PRO A 572 -21.03 -39.83 -17.79
N HIS A 573 -22.06 -39.96 -16.95
CA HIS A 573 -23.03 -41.05 -16.95
C HIS A 573 -24.46 -40.51 -16.91
N LEU A 574 -25.37 -41.06 -17.73
CA LEU A 574 -26.75 -40.59 -17.73
C LEU A 574 -27.43 -40.93 -16.37
N SER A 575 -27.77 -39.88 -15.60
CA SER A 575 -28.35 -40.02 -14.26
C SER A 575 -29.87 -39.85 -14.22
N VAL A 576 -30.49 -39.54 -15.36
CA VAL A 576 -31.92 -39.21 -15.46
C VAL A 576 -32.69 -40.21 -16.31
N TYR A 577 -33.99 -40.34 -16.05
CA TYR A 577 -34.90 -41.09 -16.92
C TYR A 577 -35.23 -40.32 -18.20
N SER A 578 -35.73 -41.02 -19.22
CA SER A 578 -36.00 -40.46 -20.55
C SER A 578 -37.12 -39.41 -20.59
N ASP A 579 -37.97 -39.39 -19.57
CA ASP A 579 -39.08 -38.45 -19.37
C ASP A 579 -38.74 -37.33 -18.36
N GLN A 580 -37.58 -37.39 -17.70
CA GLN A 580 -37.17 -36.39 -16.73
C GLN A 580 -36.50 -35.18 -17.35
N ILE A 581 -36.70 -34.03 -16.72
CA ILE A 581 -35.99 -32.78 -17.03
C ILE A 581 -35.25 -32.30 -15.78
N VAL A 582 -33.97 -32.01 -15.92
CA VAL A 582 -33.18 -31.31 -14.89
C VAL A 582 -33.41 -29.82 -15.04
N TRP A 583 -33.84 -29.17 -13.98
CA TRP A 583 -34.03 -27.74 -13.89
C TRP A 583 -33.10 -27.14 -12.85
N GLY A 584 -32.12 -26.36 -13.32
CA GLY A 584 -31.24 -25.53 -12.51
C GLY A 584 -31.70 -24.08 -12.47
N ARG A 585 -31.63 -23.46 -11.29
CA ARG A 585 -32.02 -22.06 -11.08
C ARG A 585 -31.14 -21.38 -10.02
N SER A 586 -30.71 -20.15 -10.30
CA SER A 586 -29.83 -19.38 -9.39
C SER A 586 -30.27 -17.94 -9.20
N PRO A 587 -30.18 -17.41 -7.97
CA PRO A 587 -30.26 -15.97 -7.71
C PRO A 587 -29.04 -15.26 -8.29
N VAL A 588 -29.08 -13.93 -8.39
CA VAL A 588 -27.90 -13.12 -8.71
C VAL A 588 -27.24 -12.58 -7.45
N ARG A 589 -26.14 -11.82 -7.59
CA ARG A 589 -25.40 -11.29 -6.44
C ARG A 589 -25.18 -9.79 -6.49
N ILE A 590 -25.20 -9.17 -5.32
CA ILE A 590 -24.70 -7.80 -5.11
C ILE A 590 -23.44 -7.90 -4.25
N ASP A 591 -22.32 -7.38 -4.76
CA ASP A 591 -21.14 -7.10 -3.96
C ASP A 591 -21.42 -5.88 -3.06
N LEU A 592 -21.30 -6.05 -1.74
CA LEU A 592 -21.44 -4.94 -0.80
C LEU A 592 -20.09 -4.31 -0.52
N ALA A 593 -19.06 -5.10 -0.21
CA ALA A 593 -17.70 -4.62 0.03
C ALA A 593 -16.65 -5.67 -0.32
N GLY A 594 -15.47 -5.20 -0.73
CA GLY A 594 -14.29 -6.03 -0.95
C GLY A 594 -14.14 -6.61 -2.36
N GLY A 595 -15.09 -6.35 -3.28
CA GLY A 595 -14.92 -6.72 -4.69
C GLY A 595 -13.57 -6.26 -5.27
N TRP A 596 -12.99 -7.04 -6.19
CA TRP A 596 -11.60 -6.94 -6.71
C TRP A 596 -10.54 -7.60 -5.84
N THR A 597 -10.77 -7.77 -4.53
CA THR A 597 -9.82 -8.52 -3.69
C THR A 597 -9.83 -10.02 -4.00
N ASP A 598 -10.86 -10.51 -4.69
CA ASP A 598 -11.02 -11.89 -5.17
C ASP A 598 -10.33 -12.17 -6.51
N THR A 599 -9.87 -11.13 -7.21
CA THR A 599 -9.32 -11.24 -8.56
C THR A 599 -7.82 -11.60 -8.54
N PRO A 600 -7.37 -12.61 -9.29
CA PRO A 600 -5.95 -12.88 -9.50
C PRO A 600 -5.26 -11.73 -10.26
N PRO A 601 -4.00 -11.37 -9.93
CA PRO A 601 -3.09 -12.06 -9.01
C PRO A 601 -3.25 -11.67 -7.54
N TYR A 602 -4.06 -10.66 -7.22
CA TYR A 602 -4.11 -10.10 -5.87
C TYR A 602 -4.51 -11.16 -4.83
N CYS A 603 -5.61 -11.90 -5.08
CA CYS A 603 -6.06 -12.96 -4.19
C CYS A 603 -5.03 -14.12 -4.04
N LEU A 604 -4.20 -14.36 -5.05
CA LEU A 604 -3.14 -15.38 -4.99
C LEU A 604 -1.98 -14.94 -4.10
N ASN A 605 -1.68 -13.63 -4.05
CA ASN A 605 -0.59 -13.09 -3.25
C ASN A 605 -1.00 -12.79 -1.80
N GLU A 606 -2.20 -12.22 -1.61
CA GLU A 606 -2.63 -11.68 -0.33
C GLU A 606 -3.84 -12.44 0.25
N GLY A 607 -4.58 -13.21 -0.55
CA GLY A 607 -5.92 -13.70 -0.19
C GLY A 607 -6.99 -12.60 -0.33
N GLY A 608 -8.20 -13.00 -0.73
CA GLY A 608 -9.33 -12.07 -0.93
C GLY A 608 -10.30 -12.02 0.26
N SER A 609 -11.09 -10.97 0.35
CA SER A 609 -12.19 -10.86 1.33
C SER A 609 -13.34 -10.04 0.74
N VAL A 610 -14.50 -10.68 0.57
CA VAL A 610 -15.68 -10.08 -0.06
C VAL A 610 -16.92 -10.33 0.79
N VAL A 611 -17.69 -9.28 1.07
CA VAL A 611 -19.04 -9.37 1.64
C VAL A 611 -20.06 -9.17 0.52
N ASN A 612 -20.87 -10.18 0.25
CA ASN A 612 -21.90 -10.11 -0.79
C ASN A 612 -23.22 -10.72 -0.33
N ILE A 613 -24.27 -10.46 -1.11
CA ILE A 613 -25.62 -10.99 -0.91
C ILE A 613 -26.12 -11.70 -2.16
N ALA A 614 -26.80 -12.83 -1.98
CA ALA A 614 -27.57 -13.48 -3.03
C ALA A 614 -28.99 -12.91 -3.07
N ILE A 615 -29.47 -12.48 -4.24
CA ILE A 615 -30.77 -11.86 -4.41
C ILE A 615 -31.58 -12.49 -5.55
N GLU A 616 -32.87 -12.61 -5.31
CA GLU A 616 -33.88 -12.93 -6.32
C GLU A 616 -34.49 -11.63 -6.85
N LEU A 617 -34.91 -11.65 -8.11
CA LEU A 617 -35.53 -10.51 -8.77
C LEU A 617 -37.01 -10.81 -8.98
N ASN A 618 -37.88 -9.90 -8.56
CA ASN A 618 -39.33 -10.06 -8.64
C ASN A 618 -39.84 -11.40 -8.06
N GLY A 619 -39.20 -11.87 -6.97
CA GLY A 619 -39.56 -13.10 -6.28
C GLY A 619 -39.15 -14.41 -6.96
N GLN A 620 -38.26 -14.36 -7.96
CA GLN A 620 -37.76 -15.56 -8.63
C GLN A 620 -36.24 -15.50 -8.87
N PRO A 621 -35.55 -16.66 -8.88
CA PRO A 621 -34.22 -16.81 -9.44
C PRO A 621 -34.23 -16.47 -10.95
N PRO A 622 -33.53 -15.41 -11.37
CA PRO A 622 -33.64 -14.90 -12.74
C PRO A 622 -32.81 -15.68 -13.77
N LEU A 623 -31.91 -16.57 -13.33
CA LEU A 623 -31.07 -17.40 -14.20
C LEU A 623 -31.55 -18.85 -14.12
N GLN A 624 -31.88 -19.43 -15.26
CA GLN A 624 -32.47 -20.77 -15.34
C GLN A 624 -31.88 -21.59 -16.47
N VAL A 625 -31.72 -22.88 -16.23
CA VAL A 625 -31.18 -23.86 -17.17
C VAL A 625 -32.01 -25.13 -17.12
N TYR A 626 -32.35 -25.65 -18.29
CA TYR A 626 -33.07 -26.91 -18.44
C TYR A 626 -32.20 -27.89 -19.22
N VAL A 627 -32.04 -29.11 -18.73
CA VAL A 627 -31.31 -30.18 -19.42
C VAL A 627 -32.22 -31.40 -19.51
N LYS A 628 -32.45 -31.90 -20.72
CA LYS A 628 -33.26 -33.10 -20.94
C LYS A 628 -32.61 -34.06 -21.94
N PRO A 629 -32.93 -35.37 -21.88
CA PRO A 629 -32.43 -36.34 -22.85
C PRO A 629 -32.93 -36.05 -24.27
N CYS A 630 -32.07 -36.29 -25.27
CA CYS A 630 -32.44 -36.25 -26.68
C CYS A 630 -32.41 -37.67 -27.26
N ARG A 631 -33.44 -38.03 -28.04
CA ARG A 631 -33.51 -39.35 -28.70
C ARG A 631 -32.45 -39.51 -29.79
N GLU A 632 -32.06 -38.40 -30.41
CA GLU A 632 -30.97 -38.38 -31.38
C GLU A 632 -29.64 -38.20 -30.65
N TYR A 633 -28.58 -38.88 -31.08
CA TYR A 633 -27.23 -38.81 -30.48
C TYR A 633 -26.50 -37.52 -30.89
N LYS A 634 -27.11 -36.38 -30.56
CA LYS A 634 -26.60 -35.02 -30.78
C LYS A 634 -26.86 -34.15 -29.56
N ILE A 635 -26.15 -33.03 -29.49
CA ILE A 635 -26.33 -32.01 -28.45
C ILE A 635 -27.08 -30.82 -29.06
N ILE A 636 -28.17 -30.39 -28.43
CA ILE A 636 -28.95 -29.23 -28.87
C ILE A 636 -28.81 -28.14 -27.81
N LEU A 637 -28.33 -26.96 -28.20
CA LEU A 637 -28.20 -25.79 -27.34
C LEU A 637 -29.25 -24.76 -27.73
N ARG A 638 -29.98 -24.20 -26.75
CA ARG A 638 -31.01 -23.18 -26.96
C ARG A 638 -30.85 -22.03 -25.97
N SER A 639 -31.04 -20.79 -26.42
CA SER A 639 -31.18 -19.62 -25.55
C SER A 639 -32.54 -18.98 -25.84
N ILE A 640 -33.35 -18.87 -24.79
CA ILE A 640 -34.71 -18.31 -24.88
C ILE A 640 -34.62 -16.79 -25.07
N ASP A 641 -33.76 -16.12 -24.29
CA ASP A 641 -33.61 -14.67 -24.28
C ASP A 641 -33.00 -14.11 -25.57
N LEU A 642 -32.08 -14.85 -26.20
CA LEU A 642 -31.46 -14.46 -27.47
C LEU A 642 -32.18 -15.06 -28.69
N GLY A 643 -33.16 -15.95 -28.49
CA GLY A 643 -33.87 -16.63 -29.58
C GLY A 643 -32.95 -17.51 -30.45
N ALA A 644 -31.85 -18.00 -29.89
CA ALA A 644 -30.82 -18.74 -30.62
C ALA A 644 -30.93 -20.25 -30.42
N MET A 645 -30.48 -21.03 -31.41
CA MET A 645 -30.36 -22.48 -31.35
C MET A 645 -29.11 -22.94 -32.11
N GLU A 646 -28.41 -23.92 -31.56
CA GLU A 646 -27.28 -24.58 -32.19
C GLU A 646 -27.38 -26.09 -32.01
N VAL A 647 -26.98 -26.86 -33.04
CA VAL A 647 -26.90 -28.32 -32.98
C VAL A 647 -25.44 -28.71 -33.11
N VAL A 648 -24.96 -29.48 -32.14
CA VAL A 648 -23.56 -29.89 -32.00
C VAL A 648 -23.49 -31.41 -32.17
N THR A 649 -22.70 -31.84 -33.15
CA THR A 649 -22.57 -33.25 -33.58
C THR A 649 -21.13 -33.75 -33.55
N THR A 650 -20.15 -32.85 -33.46
CA THR A 650 -18.72 -33.18 -33.47
C THR A 650 -17.97 -32.58 -32.28
N TYR A 651 -16.81 -33.19 -31.94
CA TYR A 651 -15.90 -32.62 -30.93
C TYR A 651 -15.35 -31.25 -31.33
N GLY A 652 -15.22 -30.96 -32.63
CA GLY A 652 -14.78 -29.65 -33.11
C GLY A 652 -15.76 -28.56 -32.72
N GLU A 653 -17.05 -28.80 -32.91
CA GLU A 653 -18.13 -27.87 -32.56
C GLU A 653 -18.26 -27.66 -31.05
N VAL A 654 -18.03 -28.72 -30.24
CA VAL A 654 -17.97 -28.61 -28.76
C VAL A 654 -16.78 -27.75 -28.32
N ARG A 655 -15.61 -27.92 -28.95
CA ARG A 655 -14.39 -27.15 -28.63
C ARG A 655 -14.47 -25.69 -29.09
N ASP A 656 -15.34 -25.35 -30.03
CA ASP A 656 -15.52 -24.00 -30.54
C ASP A 656 -16.35 -23.10 -29.60
N PHE A 657 -15.89 -23.01 -28.35
CA PHE A 657 -16.48 -22.15 -27.32
C PHE A 657 -15.81 -20.77 -27.23
N MET A 658 -14.65 -20.59 -27.88
CA MET A 658 -13.89 -19.33 -27.91
C MET A 658 -14.38 -18.35 -28.97
N GLN A 659 -15.39 -18.73 -29.77
CA GLN A 659 -15.94 -17.87 -30.80
C GLN A 659 -16.56 -16.60 -30.20
N VAL A 660 -16.02 -15.45 -30.58
CA VAL A 660 -16.46 -14.15 -30.07
C VAL A 660 -17.92 -13.91 -30.45
N GLY A 661 -18.76 -13.63 -29.44
CA GLY A 661 -20.18 -13.32 -29.64
C GLY A 661 -21.10 -14.54 -29.77
N SER A 662 -20.57 -15.76 -29.59
CA SER A 662 -21.42 -16.96 -29.58
C SER A 662 -22.38 -16.95 -28.36
N PRO A 663 -23.68 -17.20 -28.55
CA PRO A 663 -24.64 -17.41 -27.46
C PRO A 663 -24.31 -18.62 -26.59
N PHE A 664 -23.47 -19.54 -27.09
CA PHE A 664 -23.30 -20.89 -26.58
C PHE A 664 -21.88 -21.21 -26.10
N SER A 665 -21.01 -20.20 -25.96
CA SER A 665 -19.67 -20.37 -25.36
C SER A 665 -19.71 -21.04 -23.99
N ILE A 666 -20.61 -20.60 -23.10
CA ILE A 666 -20.77 -21.13 -21.73
C ILE A 666 -21.15 -22.62 -21.73
N PRO A 667 -22.28 -23.04 -22.35
CA PRO A 667 -22.66 -24.45 -22.33
C PRO A 667 -21.66 -25.36 -23.06
N LYS A 668 -21.02 -24.91 -24.14
CA LYS A 668 -19.97 -25.69 -24.81
C LYS A 668 -18.75 -25.91 -23.91
N ALA A 669 -18.26 -24.87 -23.25
CA ALA A 669 -17.15 -25.01 -22.30
C ALA A 669 -17.53 -25.89 -21.10
N ALA A 670 -18.79 -25.81 -20.62
CA ALA A 670 -19.29 -26.67 -19.56
C ALA A 670 -19.31 -28.16 -19.97
N LEU A 671 -19.69 -28.46 -21.22
CA LEU A 671 -19.64 -29.82 -21.79
C LEU A 671 -18.21 -30.35 -21.87
N VAL A 672 -17.25 -29.52 -22.27
CA VAL A 672 -15.83 -29.88 -22.25
C VAL A 672 -15.39 -30.26 -20.83
N LEU A 673 -15.70 -29.43 -19.83
CA LEU A 673 -15.36 -29.71 -18.43
C LEU A 673 -16.10 -30.93 -17.86
N ALA A 674 -17.27 -31.29 -18.40
CA ALA A 674 -18.03 -32.48 -18.02
C ALA A 674 -17.51 -33.78 -18.67
N GLY A 675 -16.55 -33.69 -19.59
CA GLY A 675 -15.93 -34.85 -20.23
C GLY A 675 -16.43 -35.16 -21.65
N PHE A 676 -17.20 -34.28 -22.30
CA PHE A 676 -17.60 -34.45 -23.71
C PHE A 676 -16.52 -34.01 -24.71
N GLN A 677 -15.26 -34.13 -24.30
CA GLN A 677 -14.08 -33.86 -25.11
C GLN A 677 -12.96 -34.86 -24.74
N PRO A 678 -12.23 -35.47 -25.70
CA PRO A 678 -11.28 -36.55 -25.41
C PRO A 678 -10.19 -36.22 -24.38
N GLY A 679 -9.75 -34.95 -24.30
CA GLY A 679 -8.73 -34.53 -23.31
C GLY A 679 -9.25 -34.43 -21.87
N PHE A 680 -10.56 -34.37 -21.69
CA PHE A 680 -11.25 -34.17 -20.42
C PHE A 680 -12.04 -35.40 -19.98
N SER A 681 -12.14 -36.41 -20.84
CA SER A 681 -12.80 -37.69 -20.58
C SER A 681 -11.79 -38.73 -20.06
N THR A 682 -12.20 -39.59 -19.13
CA THR A 682 -11.41 -40.77 -18.75
C THR A 682 -11.36 -41.80 -19.87
N GLU A 683 -12.45 -41.92 -20.63
CA GLU A 683 -12.58 -42.81 -21.79
C GLU A 683 -12.41 -42.06 -23.12
N SER A 684 -11.89 -42.73 -24.14
CA SER A 684 -11.68 -42.16 -25.46
C SER A 684 -12.61 -42.81 -26.48
N TYR A 685 -13.29 -41.99 -27.27
CA TYR A 685 -14.17 -42.41 -28.36
C TYR A 685 -13.73 -41.76 -29.67
N VAL A 686 -14.05 -42.37 -30.83
CA VAL A 686 -13.60 -41.87 -32.14
C VAL A 686 -14.38 -40.60 -32.53
N SER A 687 -15.65 -40.52 -32.14
CA SER A 687 -16.52 -39.37 -32.41
C SER A 687 -17.40 -39.01 -31.22
N LEU A 688 -17.96 -37.79 -31.23
CA LEU A 688 -18.94 -37.36 -30.23
C LEU A 688 -20.21 -38.22 -30.29
N GLU A 689 -20.64 -38.62 -31.49
CA GLU A 689 -21.81 -39.50 -31.67
C GLU A 689 -21.61 -40.86 -30.97
N GLU A 690 -20.44 -41.46 -31.09
CA GLU A 690 -20.10 -42.71 -30.37
C GLU A 690 -20.10 -42.51 -28.85
N GLN A 691 -19.55 -41.40 -28.37
CA GLN A 691 -19.60 -41.07 -26.94
C GLN A 691 -21.04 -40.90 -26.45
N LEU A 692 -21.91 -40.23 -27.21
CA LEU A 692 -23.32 -40.06 -26.85
C LEU A 692 -24.10 -41.39 -26.89
N LYS A 693 -23.75 -42.29 -27.81
CA LYS A 693 -24.26 -43.68 -27.82
C LYS A 693 -23.84 -44.45 -26.58
N ALA A 694 -22.57 -44.35 -26.17
CA ALA A 694 -22.06 -44.98 -24.95
C ALA A 694 -22.66 -44.36 -23.68
N PHE A 695 -22.86 -43.05 -23.67
CA PHE A 695 -23.57 -42.31 -22.62
C PHE A 695 -25.05 -42.70 -22.53
N GLY A 696 -25.65 -43.16 -23.64
CA GLY A 696 -27.01 -43.71 -23.72
C GLY A 696 -28.08 -42.74 -24.24
N SER A 697 -27.73 -41.49 -24.57
CA SER A 697 -28.66 -40.47 -25.10
C SER A 697 -27.92 -39.28 -25.68
N GLY A 698 -28.54 -38.50 -26.56
CA GLY A 698 -28.15 -37.11 -26.77
C GLY A 698 -28.66 -36.20 -25.65
N MET A 699 -28.47 -34.89 -25.78
CA MET A 699 -28.97 -33.95 -24.77
C MET A 699 -29.44 -32.63 -25.37
N GLU A 700 -30.41 -32.00 -24.73
CA GLU A 700 -30.85 -30.65 -25.05
C GLU A 700 -30.68 -29.75 -23.83
N ILE A 701 -29.89 -28.69 -23.97
CA ILE A 701 -29.60 -27.67 -22.94
C ILE A 701 -30.27 -26.36 -23.36
N THR A 702 -31.21 -25.89 -22.54
CA THR A 702 -31.92 -24.63 -22.76
C THR A 702 -31.58 -23.63 -21.65
N LEU A 703 -31.16 -22.43 -22.04
CA LEU A 703 -30.76 -21.34 -21.16
C LEU A 703 -31.80 -20.22 -21.17
N LEU A 704 -32.00 -19.59 -20.01
CA LEU A 704 -32.77 -18.36 -19.85
C LEU A 704 -32.05 -17.42 -18.88
N SER A 705 -31.69 -16.23 -19.37
CA SER A 705 -31.29 -15.10 -18.53
C SER A 705 -32.37 -14.03 -18.56
N ALA A 706 -33.09 -13.85 -17.45
CA ALA A 706 -34.11 -12.79 -17.31
C ALA A 706 -33.50 -11.41 -16.98
N ILE A 707 -32.20 -11.22 -17.21
CA ILE A 707 -31.45 -9.99 -16.92
C ILE A 707 -30.64 -9.59 -18.15
N PRO A 708 -30.64 -8.30 -18.54
CA PRO A 708 -29.78 -7.82 -19.60
C PRO A 708 -28.30 -8.11 -19.36
N ALA A 709 -27.56 -8.40 -20.44
CA ALA A 709 -26.10 -8.46 -20.39
C ALA A 709 -25.52 -7.13 -19.91
N GLY A 710 -24.39 -7.17 -19.17
CA GLY A 710 -23.77 -5.97 -18.61
C GLY A 710 -24.53 -5.37 -17.42
N SER A 711 -25.35 -6.16 -16.73
CA SER A 711 -26.10 -5.75 -15.52
C SER A 711 -25.22 -5.41 -14.33
N GLY A 712 -24.01 -5.98 -14.24
CA GLY A 712 -23.14 -5.88 -13.08
C GLY A 712 -23.53 -6.80 -11.91
N LEU A 713 -24.48 -7.72 -12.09
CA LEU A 713 -24.98 -8.63 -11.04
C LEU A 713 -24.33 -10.03 -11.03
N GLY A 714 -23.18 -10.19 -11.69
CA GLY A 714 -22.46 -11.47 -11.77
C GLY A 714 -23.13 -12.50 -12.69
N THR A 715 -23.98 -12.02 -13.61
CA THR A 715 -24.86 -12.86 -14.45
C THR A 715 -24.11 -13.95 -15.21
N SER A 716 -22.94 -13.65 -15.79
CA SER A 716 -22.17 -14.61 -16.60
C SER A 716 -21.65 -15.79 -15.77
N SER A 717 -20.98 -15.50 -14.65
CA SER A 717 -20.40 -16.52 -13.76
C SER A 717 -21.49 -17.36 -13.13
N ILE A 718 -22.57 -16.73 -12.67
CA ILE A 718 -23.66 -17.46 -12.00
C ILE A 718 -24.44 -18.30 -13.01
N LEU A 719 -24.67 -17.82 -14.24
CA LEU A 719 -25.26 -18.63 -15.30
C LEU A 719 -24.39 -19.85 -15.59
N THR A 720 -23.07 -19.65 -15.66
CA THR A 720 -22.09 -20.73 -15.81
C THR A 720 -22.22 -21.76 -14.69
N SER A 721 -22.27 -21.34 -13.42
CA SER A 721 -22.48 -22.24 -12.28
C SER A 721 -23.82 -22.98 -12.37
N THR A 722 -24.87 -22.34 -12.87
CA THR A 722 -26.19 -22.94 -13.05
C THR A 722 -26.17 -24.03 -14.12
N VAL A 723 -25.47 -23.77 -15.25
CA VAL A 723 -25.25 -24.76 -16.31
C VAL A 723 -24.44 -25.94 -15.80
N LEU A 724 -23.30 -25.69 -15.14
CA LEU A 724 -22.45 -26.73 -14.58
C LEU A 724 -23.19 -27.57 -13.53
N GLY A 725 -24.02 -26.94 -12.67
CA GLY A 725 -24.84 -27.66 -11.70
C GLY A 725 -25.89 -28.56 -12.36
N ALA A 726 -26.58 -28.08 -13.39
CA ALA A 726 -27.57 -28.87 -14.12
C ALA A 726 -26.91 -30.02 -14.91
N ILE A 727 -25.77 -29.76 -15.56
CA ILE A 727 -24.99 -30.80 -16.26
C ILE A 727 -24.43 -31.82 -15.27
N SER A 728 -23.94 -31.40 -14.11
CA SER A 728 -23.44 -32.32 -13.08
C SER A 728 -24.51 -33.31 -12.62
N ASP A 729 -25.71 -32.82 -12.36
CA ASP A 729 -26.84 -33.67 -11.99
C ASP A 729 -27.27 -34.59 -13.14
N PHE A 730 -27.39 -34.05 -14.36
CA PHE A 730 -27.75 -34.82 -15.56
C PHE A 730 -26.75 -35.94 -15.90
N CYS A 731 -25.45 -35.64 -15.73
CA CYS A 731 -24.33 -36.52 -16.08
C CYS A 731 -23.77 -37.32 -14.88
N GLY A 732 -24.42 -37.29 -13.72
CA GLY A 732 -24.00 -38.10 -12.56
C GLY A 732 -22.60 -37.79 -12.03
N LEU A 733 -22.11 -36.55 -12.23
CA LEU A 733 -20.73 -36.15 -11.91
C LEU A 733 -20.52 -35.87 -10.41
N ASN A 734 -21.62 -35.74 -9.65
CA ASN A 734 -21.62 -35.55 -8.20
C ASN A 734 -20.78 -34.34 -7.71
N TRP A 735 -20.71 -33.26 -8.50
CA TRP A 735 -20.06 -32.03 -8.06
C TRP A 735 -20.90 -31.35 -6.98
N ASP A 736 -20.25 -31.01 -5.87
CA ASP A 736 -20.85 -30.15 -4.85
C ASP A 736 -20.81 -28.66 -5.28
N LYS A 737 -21.39 -27.78 -4.46
CA LYS A 737 -21.42 -26.34 -4.76
C LYS A 737 -20.04 -25.70 -4.88
N ASN A 738 -19.04 -26.18 -4.12
CA ASN A 738 -17.68 -25.64 -4.17
C ASN A 738 -16.97 -26.07 -5.45
N GLU A 739 -17.08 -27.34 -5.82
CA GLU A 739 -16.54 -27.85 -7.08
C GLU A 739 -17.20 -27.17 -8.29
N ILE A 740 -18.52 -26.91 -8.25
CA ILE A 740 -19.23 -26.13 -9.27
C ILE A 740 -18.64 -24.71 -9.36
N CYS A 741 -18.39 -24.04 -8.24
CA CYS A 741 -17.80 -22.70 -8.22
C CYS A 741 -16.35 -22.70 -8.73
N ASN A 742 -15.56 -23.69 -8.35
CA ASN A 742 -14.18 -23.85 -8.82
C ASN A 742 -14.17 -24.09 -10.34
N ARG A 743 -15.00 -24.99 -10.85
CA ARG A 743 -15.17 -25.23 -12.30
C ARG A 743 -15.69 -24.02 -13.05
N THR A 744 -16.52 -23.21 -12.40
CA THR A 744 -16.96 -21.92 -12.96
C THR A 744 -15.76 -20.99 -13.16
N LEU A 745 -14.89 -20.86 -12.14
CA LEU A 745 -13.68 -20.04 -12.27
C LEU A 745 -12.80 -20.51 -13.43
N ILE A 746 -12.56 -21.83 -13.52
CA ILE A 746 -11.80 -22.45 -14.60
C ILE A 746 -12.42 -22.10 -15.97
N LEU A 747 -13.73 -22.26 -16.09
CA LEU A 747 -14.47 -21.95 -17.32
C LEU A 747 -14.34 -20.47 -17.69
N GLU A 748 -14.48 -19.56 -16.74
CA GLU A 748 -14.33 -18.13 -16.99
C GLU A 748 -12.93 -17.75 -17.47
N GLN A 749 -11.91 -18.36 -16.89
CA GLN A 749 -10.53 -18.19 -17.32
C GLN A 749 -10.34 -18.69 -18.76
N LEU A 750 -11.04 -19.75 -19.18
CA LEU A 750 -11.03 -20.22 -20.57
C LEU A 750 -11.75 -19.26 -21.53
N LEU A 751 -12.85 -18.63 -21.11
CA LEU A 751 -13.71 -17.83 -22.00
C LEU A 751 -13.39 -16.34 -22.07
N THR A 752 -12.74 -15.78 -21.06
CA THR A 752 -12.63 -14.32 -20.87
C THR A 752 -11.21 -13.87 -20.57
N THR A 753 -11.04 -12.58 -20.27
CA THR A 753 -9.79 -12.01 -19.73
C THR A 753 -9.51 -12.42 -18.29
N GLY A 754 -10.36 -13.27 -17.68
CA GLY A 754 -10.24 -13.79 -16.34
C GLY A 754 -10.96 -12.93 -15.29
N GLY A 755 -11.87 -13.54 -14.53
CA GLY A 755 -12.58 -12.93 -13.39
C GLY A 755 -12.06 -13.44 -12.05
N GLY A 756 -12.52 -12.81 -10.96
CA GLY A 756 -12.31 -13.32 -9.61
C GLY A 756 -13.32 -14.40 -9.24
N TRP A 757 -13.31 -14.83 -7.98
CA TRP A 757 -14.20 -15.91 -7.51
C TRP A 757 -15.52 -15.44 -6.90
N GLN A 758 -15.71 -14.14 -6.67
CA GLN A 758 -16.84 -13.66 -5.86
C GLN A 758 -18.21 -13.91 -6.51
N ASP A 759 -18.30 -13.90 -7.84
CA ASP A 759 -19.58 -13.88 -8.56
C ASP A 759 -20.31 -15.21 -8.41
N GLN A 760 -19.61 -16.31 -8.71
CA GLN A 760 -20.12 -17.66 -8.56
C GLN A 760 -20.48 -17.98 -7.11
N TYR A 761 -19.57 -17.74 -6.16
CA TYR A 761 -19.85 -17.99 -4.75
C TYR A 761 -20.98 -17.09 -4.24
N GLY A 762 -21.08 -15.87 -4.77
CA GLY A 762 -22.12 -14.89 -4.47
C GLY A 762 -23.53 -15.36 -4.82
N GLY A 763 -23.73 -15.97 -5.99
CA GLY A 763 -25.04 -16.46 -6.42
C GLY A 763 -25.34 -17.91 -6.04
N VAL A 764 -24.34 -18.78 -6.02
CA VAL A 764 -24.51 -20.22 -5.73
C VAL A 764 -24.85 -20.46 -4.25
N LEU A 765 -24.30 -19.66 -3.36
CA LEU A 765 -24.55 -19.73 -1.92
C LEU A 765 -25.60 -18.69 -1.50
N ARG A 766 -26.48 -19.08 -0.58
CA ARG A 766 -27.57 -18.26 -0.06
C ARG A 766 -27.10 -17.04 0.75
N GLY A 767 -28.02 -16.10 0.93
CA GLY A 767 -28.01 -15.10 2.00
C GLY A 767 -26.85 -14.10 1.93
N VAL A 768 -26.66 -13.43 3.06
CA VAL A 768 -25.56 -12.49 3.35
C VAL A 768 -24.36 -13.29 3.86
N LYS A 769 -23.18 -13.01 3.31
CA LYS A 769 -21.98 -13.79 3.63
C LYS A 769 -20.69 -13.00 3.42
N LEU A 770 -19.72 -13.29 4.28
CA LEU A 770 -18.31 -12.97 4.07
C LEU A 770 -17.61 -14.20 3.48
N LEU A 771 -16.89 -13.99 2.39
CA LEU A 771 -16.09 -14.99 1.69
C LEU A 771 -14.62 -14.59 1.81
N GLN A 772 -13.75 -15.51 2.23
CA GLN A 772 -12.32 -15.23 2.38
C GLN A 772 -11.44 -16.34 1.84
N THR A 773 -10.38 -15.99 1.13
CA THR A 773 -9.32 -16.93 0.74
C THR A 773 -8.01 -16.57 1.41
N HIS A 774 -7.08 -17.51 1.39
CA HIS A 774 -5.68 -17.27 1.75
C HIS A 774 -4.84 -17.10 0.49
N ALA A 775 -3.61 -16.60 0.66
CA ALA A 775 -2.63 -16.58 -0.40
C ALA A 775 -2.33 -18.01 -0.90
N GLY A 776 -2.14 -18.17 -2.20
CA GLY A 776 -1.85 -19.44 -2.86
C GLY A 776 -2.78 -19.76 -4.03
N MET A 777 -2.52 -20.87 -4.70
CA MET A 777 -3.30 -21.31 -5.87
C MET A 777 -4.66 -21.90 -5.51
N ASP A 778 -4.84 -22.37 -4.27
CA ASP A 778 -6.14 -22.83 -3.79
C ASP A 778 -6.99 -21.62 -3.37
N GLN A 779 -7.89 -21.22 -4.26
CA GLN A 779 -8.81 -20.11 -4.08
C GLN A 779 -10.22 -20.60 -3.73
N SER A 780 -10.31 -21.60 -2.86
CA SER A 780 -11.58 -22.08 -2.29
C SER A 780 -11.94 -21.23 -1.05
N PRO A 781 -12.94 -20.33 -1.10
CA PRO A 781 -13.22 -19.39 -0.02
C PRO A 781 -13.84 -20.06 1.22
N LEU A 782 -13.36 -19.68 2.40
CA LEU A 782 -14.06 -19.88 3.66
C LEU A 782 -15.31 -18.99 3.69
N VAL A 783 -16.46 -19.59 4.00
CA VAL A 783 -17.75 -18.90 4.05
C VAL A 783 -18.17 -18.64 5.50
N ARG A 784 -18.50 -17.39 5.81
CA ARG A 784 -19.11 -16.99 7.09
C ARG A 784 -20.44 -16.30 6.82
N TRP A 785 -21.53 -16.95 7.20
CA TRP A 785 -22.89 -16.41 7.06
C TRP A 785 -23.13 -15.29 8.06
N LEU A 786 -23.83 -14.25 7.60
CA LEU A 786 -24.17 -13.06 8.36
C LEU A 786 -25.68 -13.01 8.64
N PRO A 787 -26.11 -12.26 9.68
CA PRO A 787 -27.53 -12.04 9.95
C PRO A 787 -28.24 -11.35 8.78
N ASP A 788 -29.48 -11.76 8.52
CA ASP A 788 -30.29 -11.28 7.39
C ASP A 788 -31.33 -10.21 7.76
N TYR A 789 -31.61 -9.99 9.05
CA TYR A 789 -32.65 -9.07 9.52
C TYR A 789 -32.45 -7.61 9.09
N LEU A 790 -31.22 -7.19 8.78
CA LEU A 790 -30.94 -5.88 8.19
C LEU A 790 -31.43 -5.75 6.74
N PHE A 791 -31.75 -6.86 6.08
CA PHE A 791 -32.27 -6.93 4.71
C PHE A 791 -33.72 -7.41 4.66
N THR A 792 -34.15 -8.23 5.63
CA THR A 792 -35.48 -8.84 5.66
C THR A 792 -36.46 -8.19 6.64
N GLY A 793 -35.96 -7.42 7.63
CA GLY A 793 -36.81 -6.72 8.60
C GLY A 793 -37.68 -5.65 7.93
N GLY A 794 -38.95 -5.54 8.33
CA GLY A 794 -39.96 -4.77 7.58
C GLY A 794 -39.67 -3.27 7.38
N GLU A 795 -38.92 -2.63 8.28
CA GLU A 795 -38.46 -1.25 8.15
C GLU A 795 -37.26 -1.14 7.19
N TYR A 796 -36.23 -1.98 7.39
CA TYR A 796 -35.00 -1.96 6.60
C TYR A 796 -35.16 -2.52 5.19
N GLN A 797 -36.01 -3.53 4.99
CA GLN A 797 -36.28 -4.12 3.67
C GLN A 797 -36.73 -3.06 2.66
N LYS A 798 -37.55 -2.10 3.10
CA LYS A 798 -38.05 -1.01 2.26
C LYS A 798 -36.97 0.01 1.89
N CYS A 799 -35.90 0.09 2.68
CA CYS A 799 -34.80 1.02 2.49
C CYS A 799 -33.78 0.52 1.46
N HIS A 800 -33.80 -0.77 1.11
CA HIS A 800 -32.94 -1.32 0.07
C HIS A 800 -33.61 -1.20 -1.29
N LEU A 801 -32.96 -0.50 -2.22
CA LEU A 801 -33.50 -0.21 -3.55
C LEU A 801 -32.55 -0.69 -4.64
N LEU A 802 -33.12 -1.29 -5.69
CA LEU A 802 -32.38 -1.72 -6.86
C LEU A 802 -32.96 -1.03 -8.10
N TYR A 803 -32.12 -0.25 -8.79
CA TYR A 803 -32.50 0.54 -9.95
C TYR A 803 -31.67 0.16 -11.16
N TYR A 804 -32.29 -0.33 -12.22
CA TYR A 804 -31.60 -0.52 -13.49
C TYR A 804 -31.44 0.84 -14.17
N THR A 805 -30.20 1.25 -14.41
CA THR A 805 -29.91 2.58 -14.99
C THR A 805 -30.19 2.66 -16.48
N GLY A 806 -30.29 1.52 -17.18
CA GLY A 806 -30.35 1.46 -18.64
C GLY A 806 -29.05 1.86 -19.36
N ILE A 807 -28.01 2.23 -18.60
CA ILE A 807 -26.68 2.54 -19.11
C ILE A 807 -25.87 1.25 -19.12
N THR A 808 -25.34 0.86 -20.28
CA THR A 808 -24.52 -0.36 -20.41
C THR A 808 -23.15 -0.01 -20.98
N ARG A 809 -22.08 -0.47 -20.31
CA ARG A 809 -20.71 -0.40 -20.82
C ARG A 809 -20.07 -1.78 -20.70
N THR A 810 -19.21 -2.13 -21.66
CA THR A 810 -18.44 -3.38 -21.61
C THR A 810 -17.33 -3.28 -20.56
N ALA A 811 -17.43 -4.07 -19.50
CA ALA A 811 -16.47 -4.11 -18.38
C ALA A 811 -15.05 -4.63 -18.75
N LYS A 812 -14.84 -5.14 -19.97
CA LYS A 812 -13.58 -5.77 -20.39
C LYS A 812 -12.37 -4.82 -20.34
N GLY A 813 -12.57 -3.54 -20.62
CA GLY A 813 -11.47 -2.55 -20.59
C GLY A 813 -10.97 -2.27 -19.17
N ILE A 814 -11.90 -2.06 -18.23
CA ILE A 814 -11.62 -1.75 -16.82
C ILE A 814 -10.86 -2.89 -16.14
N LEU A 815 -11.33 -4.13 -16.35
CA LEU A 815 -10.75 -5.34 -15.76
C LEU A 815 -9.29 -5.56 -16.17
N ALA A 816 -8.97 -5.41 -17.47
CA ALA A 816 -7.62 -5.62 -17.95
C ALA A 816 -6.63 -4.60 -17.38
N GLU A 817 -7.04 -3.34 -17.24
CA GLU A 817 -6.21 -2.26 -16.70
C GLU A 817 -5.87 -2.48 -15.22
N ILE A 818 -6.87 -2.77 -14.40
CA ILE A 818 -6.66 -3.06 -12.97
C ILE A 818 -5.74 -4.28 -12.80
N VAL A 819 -5.95 -5.35 -13.57
CA VAL A 819 -5.13 -6.56 -13.49
C VAL A 819 -3.69 -6.31 -13.94
N ARG A 820 -3.46 -5.46 -14.97
CA ARG A 820 -2.12 -5.02 -15.35
C ARG A 820 -1.42 -4.31 -14.18
N SER A 821 -2.11 -3.37 -13.52
CA SER A 821 -1.57 -2.68 -12.34
C SER A 821 -1.23 -3.64 -11.21
N MET A 822 -2.01 -4.71 -11.03
CA MET A 822 -1.72 -5.76 -10.05
C MET A 822 -0.47 -6.58 -10.43
N PHE A 823 -0.31 -6.97 -11.70
CA PHE A 823 0.91 -7.66 -12.18
C PHE A 823 2.16 -6.80 -12.03
N LEU A 824 2.01 -5.49 -12.14
CA LEU A 824 3.10 -4.53 -12.02
C LEU A 824 3.35 -4.07 -10.57
N ASN A 825 2.65 -4.65 -9.60
CA ASN A 825 2.71 -4.25 -8.18
C ASN A 825 2.59 -2.72 -7.99
N SER A 826 1.67 -2.06 -8.69
CA SER A 826 1.49 -0.61 -8.55
C SER A 826 1.16 -0.25 -7.10
N THR A 827 1.99 0.61 -6.47
CA THR A 827 1.88 0.96 -5.04
C THR A 827 0.48 1.44 -4.67
N GLU A 828 -0.07 2.34 -5.47
CA GLU A 828 -1.37 2.98 -5.23
C GLU A 828 -2.51 1.94 -5.32
N HIS A 829 -2.51 1.11 -6.36
CA HIS A 829 -3.53 0.08 -6.54
C HIS A 829 -3.46 -0.99 -5.45
N LEU A 830 -2.27 -1.46 -5.10
CA LEU A 830 -2.10 -2.44 -4.02
C LEU A 830 -2.54 -1.88 -2.66
N SER A 831 -2.27 -0.60 -2.38
CA SER A 831 -2.74 0.09 -1.18
C SER A 831 -4.26 0.14 -1.12
N ILE A 832 -4.92 0.53 -2.23
CA ILE A 832 -6.38 0.56 -2.33
C ILE A 832 -6.97 -0.84 -2.12
N LEU A 833 -6.44 -1.86 -2.80
CA LEU A 833 -6.89 -3.25 -2.65
C LEU A 833 -6.72 -3.78 -1.22
N GLY A 834 -5.61 -3.45 -0.56
CA GLY A 834 -5.40 -3.72 0.87
C GLY A 834 -6.45 -3.05 1.75
N GLY A 835 -6.76 -1.78 1.47
CA GLY A 835 -7.84 -1.03 2.11
C GLY A 835 -9.21 -1.64 1.88
N MET A 836 -9.50 -2.13 0.67
CA MET A 836 -10.76 -2.81 0.33
C MET A 836 -10.92 -4.14 1.08
N LYS A 837 -9.83 -4.89 1.23
CA LYS A 837 -9.82 -6.15 1.99
C LYS A 837 -10.11 -5.90 3.47
N GLY A 838 -9.48 -4.89 4.07
CA GLY A 838 -9.79 -4.47 5.45
C GLY A 838 -11.23 -3.96 5.58
N HIS A 839 -11.69 -3.17 4.63
CA HIS A 839 -13.05 -2.61 4.60
C HIS A 839 -14.15 -3.68 4.51
N ALA A 840 -13.88 -4.83 3.88
CA ALA A 840 -14.82 -5.96 3.91
C ALA A 840 -15.05 -6.48 5.35
N LEU A 841 -14.03 -6.43 6.21
CA LEU A 841 -14.15 -6.79 7.62
C LEU A 841 -14.91 -5.71 8.41
N ASP A 842 -14.68 -4.42 8.12
CA ASP A 842 -15.45 -3.32 8.71
C ASP A 842 -16.97 -3.53 8.48
N LEU A 843 -17.35 -3.84 7.23
CA LEU A 843 -18.74 -4.10 6.87
C LEU A 843 -19.29 -5.38 7.51
N TYR A 844 -18.49 -6.44 7.55
CA TYR A 844 -18.84 -7.68 8.23
C TYR A 844 -19.18 -7.44 9.70
N GLU A 845 -18.36 -6.67 10.42
CA GLU A 845 -18.60 -6.33 11.83
C GLU A 845 -19.85 -5.47 12.01
N ALA A 846 -20.07 -4.47 11.15
CA ALA A 846 -21.26 -3.61 11.22
C ALA A 846 -22.56 -4.41 11.05
N ILE A 847 -22.59 -5.34 10.09
CA ILE A 847 -23.74 -6.24 9.87
C ILE A 847 -23.92 -7.17 11.07
N GLN A 848 -22.83 -7.75 11.59
CA GLN A 848 -22.90 -8.65 12.74
C GLN A 848 -23.44 -7.97 14.00
N ARG A 849 -23.15 -6.68 14.19
CA ARG A 849 -23.66 -5.85 15.30
C ARG A 849 -25.07 -5.30 15.07
N GLY A 850 -25.66 -5.48 13.88
CA GLY A 850 -27.00 -4.97 13.57
C GLY A 850 -27.07 -3.47 13.32
N ASN A 851 -25.96 -2.83 12.97
CA ASN A 851 -25.93 -1.38 12.77
C ASN A 851 -26.27 -1.04 11.31
N PHE A 852 -27.54 -0.73 11.05
CA PHE A 852 -28.05 -0.43 9.70
C PHE A 852 -27.42 0.83 9.10
N ASP A 853 -27.38 1.92 9.87
CA ASP A 853 -26.77 3.19 9.45
C ASP A 853 -25.31 3.02 9.03
N GLU A 854 -24.52 2.33 9.86
CA GLU A 854 -23.12 2.08 9.58
C GLU A 854 -22.93 1.18 8.36
N MET A 855 -23.75 0.13 8.22
CA MET A 855 -23.75 -0.72 7.03
C MET A 855 -24.00 0.11 5.76
N GLY A 856 -25.01 0.99 5.77
CA GLY A 856 -25.31 1.88 4.65
C GLY A 856 -24.13 2.80 4.29
N ARG A 857 -23.50 3.44 5.29
CA ARG A 857 -22.31 4.29 5.07
C ARG A 857 -21.12 3.50 4.53
N LEU A 858 -20.91 2.27 5.01
CA LEU A 858 -19.82 1.40 4.56
C LEU A 858 -20.03 0.92 3.12
N VAL A 859 -21.28 0.73 2.66
CA VAL A 859 -21.59 0.53 1.24
C VAL A 859 -21.15 1.76 0.41
N GLY A 860 -21.43 2.97 0.91
CA GLY A 860 -20.95 4.22 0.29
C GLY A 860 -19.42 4.33 0.27
N LYS A 861 -18.72 3.88 1.32
CA LYS A 861 -17.25 3.80 1.34
C LYS A 861 -16.72 2.81 0.30
N SER A 862 -17.38 1.67 0.09
CA SER A 862 -17.02 0.76 -1.01
C SER A 862 -17.13 1.41 -2.38
N TRP A 863 -18.13 2.26 -2.60
CA TRP A 863 -18.25 3.02 -3.85
C TRP A 863 -17.08 3.98 -4.08
N LYS A 864 -16.63 4.67 -3.04
CA LYS A 864 -15.46 5.55 -3.11
C LYS A 864 -14.18 4.77 -3.40
N LEU A 865 -13.99 3.61 -2.76
CA LEU A 865 -12.83 2.74 -3.01
C LEU A 865 -12.82 2.19 -4.44
N ASN A 866 -13.98 1.78 -4.98
CA ASN A 866 -14.07 1.33 -6.37
C ASN A 866 -13.70 2.44 -7.37
N GLN A 867 -14.15 3.68 -7.11
CA GLN A 867 -13.79 4.84 -7.95
C GLN A 867 -12.32 5.23 -7.82
N ALA A 868 -11.72 5.07 -6.64
CA ALA A 868 -10.28 5.27 -6.44
C ALA A 868 -9.46 4.21 -7.18
N LEU A 869 -9.96 2.97 -7.26
CA LEU A 869 -9.31 1.88 -7.99
C LEU A 869 -9.40 2.08 -9.51
N ASP A 870 -10.55 2.49 -10.02
CA ASP A 870 -10.73 2.89 -11.41
C ASP A 870 -11.75 4.04 -11.54
N PRO A 871 -11.33 5.22 -12.01
CA PRO A 871 -12.23 6.34 -12.30
C PRO A 871 -13.31 5.98 -13.34
N GLY A 872 -13.05 5.01 -14.22
CA GLY A 872 -14.02 4.50 -15.19
C GLY A 872 -15.26 3.85 -14.58
N THR A 873 -15.23 3.57 -13.27
CA THR A 873 -16.34 3.02 -12.49
C THR A 873 -17.58 3.93 -12.48
N ASN A 874 -17.42 5.25 -12.39
CA ASN A 874 -18.52 6.21 -12.25
C ASN A 874 -18.55 7.21 -13.42
N PRO A 875 -19.20 6.88 -14.55
CA PRO A 875 -19.37 7.82 -15.64
C PRO A 875 -20.36 8.94 -15.28
N GLU A 876 -20.23 10.12 -15.89
CA GLU A 876 -21.06 11.31 -15.58
C GLU A 876 -22.57 11.03 -15.67
N ALA A 877 -23.00 10.12 -16.55
CA ALA A 877 -24.40 9.72 -16.65
C ALA A 877 -24.92 8.99 -15.41
N VAL A 878 -24.09 8.19 -14.73
CA VAL A 878 -24.41 7.54 -13.45
C VAL A 878 -24.32 8.56 -12.31
N GLU A 879 -23.29 9.41 -12.31
CA GLU A 879 -23.13 10.49 -11.33
C GLU A 879 -24.33 11.45 -11.33
N THR A 880 -24.89 11.77 -12.50
CA THR A 880 -26.09 12.59 -12.62
C THR A 880 -27.32 11.97 -11.95
N ILE A 881 -27.44 10.63 -11.97
CA ILE A 881 -28.51 9.92 -11.25
C ILE A 881 -28.28 10.05 -9.76
N ILE A 882 -27.04 9.81 -9.31
CA ILE A 882 -26.61 9.85 -7.91
C ILE A 882 -26.86 11.25 -7.29
N ARG A 883 -26.44 12.34 -7.95
CA ARG A 883 -26.61 13.71 -7.45
C ARG A 883 -28.06 14.08 -7.12
N ARG A 884 -29.05 13.41 -7.73
CA ARG A 884 -30.48 13.67 -7.46
C ARG A 884 -30.99 12.99 -6.19
N ILE A 885 -30.28 11.97 -5.71
CA ILE A 885 -30.74 11.07 -4.65
C ILE A 885 -29.79 10.98 -3.46
N ASP A 886 -28.58 11.53 -3.55
CA ASP A 886 -27.52 11.45 -2.53
C ASP A 886 -28.01 11.85 -1.13
N ASP A 887 -28.73 12.98 -1.03
CA ASP A 887 -29.29 13.47 0.24
C ASP A 887 -30.26 12.50 0.94
N TYR A 888 -30.81 11.52 0.23
CA TYR A 888 -31.76 10.54 0.76
C TYR A 888 -31.10 9.18 1.06
N CYS A 889 -29.83 8.99 0.69
CA CYS A 889 -29.12 7.75 0.87
C CYS A 889 -28.17 7.77 2.07
N LEU A 890 -27.98 6.60 2.70
CA LEU A 890 -26.83 6.31 3.56
C LEU A 890 -25.60 5.94 2.72
N GLY A 891 -25.84 5.24 1.61
CA GLY A 891 -24.84 4.87 0.62
C GLY A 891 -25.45 4.16 -0.57
N TYR A 892 -24.67 4.05 -1.63
CA TYR A 892 -25.04 3.42 -2.89
C TYR A 892 -23.80 2.95 -3.61
N LYS A 893 -23.96 2.01 -4.55
CA LYS A 893 -22.88 1.58 -5.44
C LYS A 893 -23.42 0.87 -6.67
N LEU A 894 -22.60 0.81 -7.72
CA LEU A 894 -22.77 -0.22 -8.75
C LEU A 894 -22.25 -1.56 -8.18
N PRO A 895 -23.03 -2.66 -8.29
CA PRO A 895 -22.72 -3.95 -7.68
C PRO A 895 -21.73 -4.80 -8.49
N GLY A 896 -21.26 -4.32 -9.65
CA GLY A 896 -20.32 -5.00 -10.52
C GLY A 896 -19.08 -4.15 -10.79
N ALA A 897 -18.36 -4.47 -11.87
CA ALA A 897 -17.10 -3.80 -12.26
C ALA A 897 -17.20 -2.28 -12.53
N GLY A 898 -18.41 -1.72 -12.59
CA GLY A 898 -18.63 -0.29 -12.82
C GLY A 898 -19.01 0.06 -14.27
N GLY A 899 -19.18 1.37 -14.53
CA GLY A 899 -19.48 1.90 -15.87
C GLY A 899 -20.95 1.86 -16.31
N GLY A 900 -21.85 1.27 -15.52
CA GLY A 900 -23.29 1.17 -15.80
C GLY A 900 -23.94 -0.04 -15.12
N GLY A 901 -25.14 -0.41 -15.57
CA GLY A 901 -25.90 -1.55 -15.07
C GLY A 901 -26.88 -1.17 -13.97
N TYR A 902 -26.94 -1.97 -12.91
CA TYR A 902 -27.79 -1.69 -11.75
C TYR A 902 -27.11 -0.76 -10.75
N LEU A 903 -27.89 0.13 -10.13
CA LEU A 903 -27.50 0.93 -8.96
C LEU A 903 -28.22 0.35 -7.74
N TYR A 904 -27.44 -0.11 -6.76
CA TYR A 904 -27.94 -0.51 -5.45
C TYR A 904 -27.84 0.67 -4.49
N MET A 905 -28.92 0.95 -3.76
CA MET A 905 -29.02 2.08 -2.85
C MET A 905 -29.56 1.63 -1.49
N VAL A 906 -28.99 2.18 -0.43
CA VAL A 906 -29.48 2.07 0.95
C VAL A 906 -30.02 3.45 1.34
N ALA A 907 -31.34 3.58 1.42
CA ALA A 907 -32.01 4.79 1.87
C ALA A 907 -31.83 4.98 3.39
N LYS A 908 -31.91 6.24 3.87
CA LYS A 908 -31.85 6.57 5.30
C LYS A 908 -32.98 5.93 6.11
N ASP A 909 -34.17 5.94 5.55
CA ASP A 909 -35.40 5.44 6.16
C ASP A 909 -36.45 5.13 5.07
N PRO A 910 -37.61 4.55 5.42
CA PRO A 910 -38.66 4.23 4.45
C PRO A 910 -39.23 5.45 3.71
N GLU A 911 -39.24 6.65 4.31
CA GLU A 911 -39.76 7.86 3.66
C GLU A 911 -38.77 8.34 2.58
N ALA A 912 -37.48 8.34 2.90
CA ALA A 912 -36.40 8.61 1.96
C ALA A 912 -36.46 7.63 0.77
N ALA A 913 -36.73 6.35 1.02
CA ALA A 913 -36.90 5.36 -0.04
C ALA A 913 -38.07 5.68 -1.00
N ILE A 914 -39.19 6.16 -0.47
CA ILE A 914 -40.34 6.61 -1.29
C ILE A 914 -39.97 7.82 -2.13
N ARG A 915 -39.24 8.80 -1.55
CA ARG A 915 -38.77 9.98 -2.28
C ARG A 915 -37.82 9.60 -3.42
N ILE A 916 -36.85 8.72 -3.17
CA ILE A 916 -35.94 8.20 -4.20
C ILE A 916 -36.73 7.57 -5.34
N ARG A 917 -37.71 6.71 -5.02
CA ARG A 917 -38.59 6.09 -6.02
C ARG A 917 -39.33 7.14 -6.85
N SER A 918 -39.95 8.13 -6.21
CA SER A 918 -40.65 9.21 -6.90
C SER A 918 -39.74 9.98 -7.85
N ILE A 919 -38.55 10.39 -7.39
CA ILE A 919 -37.59 11.19 -8.17
C ILE A 919 -37.14 10.44 -9.44
N LEU A 920 -36.72 9.18 -9.29
CA LEU A 920 -36.17 8.38 -10.39
C LEU A 920 -37.23 7.83 -11.35
N THR A 921 -38.48 7.67 -10.90
CA THR A 921 -39.60 7.29 -11.78
C THR A 921 -40.12 8.48 -12.58
N GLN A 922 -40.15 9.69 -12.01
CA GLN A 922 -40.57 10.89 -12.75
C GLN A 922 -39.50 11.40 -13.72
N ASN A 923 -38.23 11.14 -13.43
CA ASN A 923 -37.10 11.65 -14.22
C ASN A 923 -36.14 10.52 -14.64
N PRO A 924 -36.61 9.50 -15.37
CA PRO A 924 -35.75 8.40 -15.79
C PRO A 924 -34.68 8.90 -16.78
N PRO A 925 -33.42 8.43 -16.67
CA PRO A 925 -32.35 8.85 -17.58
C PRO A 925 -32.56 8.34 -19.02
N ASN A 926 -33.35 7.28 -19.21
CA ASN A 926 -33.70 6.70 -20.51
C ASN A 926 -34.95 5.80 -20.38
N SER A 927 -35.47 5.30 -21.50
CA SER A 927 -36.68 4.46 -21.55
C SER A 927 -36.52 3.07 -20.91
N CYS A 928 -35.29 2.61 -20.70
CA CYS A 928 -35.02 1.31 -20.10
C CYS A 928 -34.92 1.39 -18.56
N ALA A 929 -34.68 2.58 -18.01
CA ALA A 929 -34.38 2.75 -16.61
C ALA A 929 -35.60 2.53 -15.72
N ARG A 930 -35.47 1.69 -14.69
CA ARG A 930 -36.60 1.24 -13.86
C ARG A 930 -36.16 0.63 -12.54
N PHE A 931 -37.04 0.67 -11.55
CA PHE A 931 -36.87 -0.13 -10.34
C PHE A 931 -37.15 -1.60 -10.61
N VAL A 932 -36.43 -2.46 -9.91
CA VAL A 932 -36.65 -3.91 -9.89
C VAL A 932 -36.80 -4.33 -8.45
N ASP A 933 -37.80 -5.14 -8.15
CA ASP A 933 -37.97 -5.67 -6.81
C ASP A 933 -36.92 -6.72 -6.55
N MET A 934 -36.27 -6.63 -5.39
CA MET A 934 -35.28 -7.61 -4.96
C MET A 934 -35.65 -8.18 -3.60
N ALA A 935 -35.34 -9.45 -3.42
CA ALA A 935 -35.45 -10.15 -2.15
C ALA A 935 -34.19 -10.97 -1.90
N LEU A 936 -33.77 -11.10 -0.64
CA LEU A 936 -32.65 -11.96 -0.28
C LEU A 936 -32.99 -13.43 -0.59
N SER A 937 -32.10 -14.16 -1.25
CA SER A 937 -32.30 -15.58 -1.53
C SER A 937 -31.85 -16.44 -0.35
N ASP A 938 -32.74 -17.31 0.14
CA ASP A 938 -32.49 -18.26 1.22
C ASP A 938 -31.92 -19.61 0.73
N LYS A 939 -31.86 -19.84 -0.58
CA LYS A 939 -31.49 -21.14 -1.17
C LYS A 939 -30.20 -21.13 -1.98
N GLY A 940 -29.89 -20.02 -2.68
CA GLY A 940 -28.81 -20.01 -3.66
C GLY A 940 -29.13 -20.88 -4.89
N LEU A 941 -28.12 -21.48 -5.51
CA LEU A 941 -28.29 -22.46 -6.59
C LEU A 941 -29.15 -23.63 -6.14
N GLN A 942 -30.17 -23.95 -6.95
CA GLN A 942 -31.07 -25.08 -6.78
C GLN A 942 -31.07 -25.91 -8.07
N ILE A 943 -30.91 -27.23 -7.92
CA ILE A 943 -31.12 -28.21 -8.99
C ILE A 943 -32.26 -29.12 -8.57
N SER A 944 -33.22 -29.34 -9.47
CA SER A 944 -34.36 -30.22 -9.26
C SER A 944 -34.64 -31.02 -10.52
N ARG A 945 -35.27 -32.18 -10.37
CA ARG A 945 -35.76 -33.01 -11.49
C ARG A 945 -37.29 -32.97 -11.48
N SER A 946 -37.89 -32.88 -12.65
CA SER A 946 -39.35 -33.02 -12.86
C SER A 946 -39.65 -34.28 -13.64
#